data_AF-A0A959IC42-F1
#
_entry.id   AF-A0A959IC42-F1
#
_cell.length_a   1.000
_cell.length_b   1.000
_cell.length_c   1.000
_cell.angle_alpha   90.00
_cell.angle_beta   90.00
_cell.angle_gamma   90.00
#
_symmetry.space_group_name_H-M   'P 1'
#
loop_
_entity.id
_entity.type
_entity.pdbx_description
1 polymer ?
#
loop_
_entity_poly.entity_id
_entity_poly.type
_entity_poly.pdbx_seq_one_letter_code
_entity_poly.pdbx_strand_id
1 'polypeptide(L)'
;MKNRLLLGWVLGILPFLASAQSDSRIAPTQTPLSQVERLVMPPLNNKALYEAELERRGPGVAPRFAEAIEVDIRPEERGAWEILPDDRAVWRLRIHSAGAKSLNLGFMEYYMPPRGSLILYSPDQQYVLGPFTPADNEEHDQLWTPILPGDELVVEVQLPKNLIPQLQLRLSYVNHDFLGFGELAALSGSCNLDVICSETDGWGIVDDYRDIIQSVAVIGTGGTTFCSGFLVNNAEQDCRPFFMTAFHCQITQASAPSLVAYWNYQNSFCRQPGSPQSGAPGDGVLTDFNTGAIWRAGFQLSDFTLVELDDPVSETADAFFAGWSAEPVAPTNAICVHHPNTEEKRISFENDPLMLTQGGGTTPSPNFDHVRVVDWDVGTTEPGSSGAPLFDQNKRVVGQLDFGGAACGNNFSDWFGSFARSWEGGGTNTSRLRNWLDPNNTGILTLDGRSQVQCNFFVEATETEVEICSPANAVYTIAVSEIFTGTVTLSVSGQPAGTTASFSTNPVLPGGTSTLTIGNTGSAAPGMYTMMISGTDGVDAADSEIQLTIYDTAPGILSLSYPPDQSTSVETQPIFSWAAAPQGQTYQLVVALDPGLTNLVANETGLGATTYSGLNLASSVTYYWRVRGMNSCGNGPWSDTFSFTTGAEDCSNQPSTNVPVTIPPVGTPTISSTLNLAVAGTITDVNVVDLMVAHTWVSDLTFTLTSPEGTSVVLLAEICEDENNFDLNFDDDGAVAIPCPPVGGGTYKPVQPLSTFNGENPQGVWTLTISDAFDEDGGSLNSWGLEICVIADAFVSVDPAQLAVCEGETATFELDVSSGFAGPVSLTFSGLPAGAVATVDPAMPAPGQTATVTLENLSGPGIYTVSVDATDGPSSASTELSLQLVGAPPATFLSLPTDAAVDVDLLPAFTWQSNPGAQSYLLEVSEDPAFGSFVIFQPTNNTTFTPLLAFEELTTYYWRVTAIGDCGETVSESFEFQTRMISSVQEIGGATFLLSPNPAGERVRLLFSQPLSGEVDVSLFAVDGRLLQQFQLEAGQSQREITLDEYPGGVYLLQLSTPSAVATQRIVVQR
;
A
#
# COMPACT_ATOMS: atom_id res chain seq x y z
N MET A 1 -13.87 25.33 51.92
CA MET A 1 -14.67 25.89 50.82
C MET A 1 -13.90 25.57 49.53
N LYS A 2 -14.29 24.50 48.83
CA LYS A 2 -15.16 24.49 47.63
C LYS A 2 -14.56 25.19 46.39
N ASN A 3 -14.42 24.38 45.33
CA ASN A 3 -14.38 24.63 43.87
C ASN A 3 -13.01 24.96 43.23
N ARG A 4 -12.41 24.04 42.44
CA ARG A 4 -12.67 23.64 41.01
C ARG A 4 -12.08 24.70 40.05
N LEU A 5 -11.41 24.45 38.90
CA LEU A 5 -11.06 23.28 38.06
C LEU A 5 -10.16 23.85 36.94
N LEU A 6 -9.16 23.12 36.43
CA LEU A 6 -8.74 23.13 35.02
C LEU A 6 -7.77 21.97 34.79
N LEU A 7 -8.32 20.90 34.20
CA LEU A 7 -7.61 19.74 33.68
C LEU A 7 -7.11 20.10 32.28
N GLY A 8 -5.79 20.10 32.06
CA GLY A 8 -5.20 20.01 30.74
C GLY A 8 -5.02 18.54 30.38
N TRP A 9 -5.67 18.09 29.30
CA TRP A 9 -5.42 16.79 28.70
C TRP A 9 -4.15 16.88 27.86
N VAL A 10 -3.08 16.22 28.31
CA VAL A 10 -1.93 15.87 27.47
C VAL A 10 -2.21 14.47 26.95
N LEU A 11 -2.51 14.34 25.65
CA LEU A 11 -2.50 13.04 24.98
C LEU A 11 -1.05 12.55 24.92
N GLY A 12 -0.69 11.64 25.82
CA GLY A 12 0.49 10.81 25.67
C GLY A 12 0.21 9.73 24.64
N ILE A 13 0.89 9.79 23.50
CA ILE A 13 0.95 8.68 22.55
C ILE A 13 1.77 7.57 23.23
N LEU A 14 1.08 6.58 23.79
CA LEU A 14 1.65 5.30 24.16
C LEU A 14 1.81 4.49 22.87
N PRO A 15 3.02 4.05 22.48
CA PRO A 15 3.13 3.06 21.43
C PRO A 15 2.53 1.76 21.96
N PHE A 16 1.42 1.33 21.37
CA PHE A 16 0.95 -0.04 21.48
C PHE A 16 2.02 -0.93 20.84
N LEU A 17 2.94 -1.45 21.64
CA LEU A 17 3.69 -2.65 21.27
C LEU A 17 2.67 -3.79 21.27
N ALA A 18 2.16 -4.14 20.09
CA ALA A 18 1.47 -5.39 19.87
C ALA A 18 2.45 -6.53 20.22
N SER A 19 2.30 -7.09 21.41
CA SER A 19 2.88 -8.37 21.76
C SER A 19 2.17 -9.41 20.91
N ALA A 20 2.84 -9.96 19.89
CA ALA A 20 2.34 -11.14 19.18
C ALA A 20 2.03 -12.22 20.23
N GLN A 21 0.75 -12.55 20.39
CA GLN A 21 0.30 -13.59 21.30
C GLN A 21 0.64 -14.93 20.64
N SER A 22 1.47 -15.74 21.30
CA SER A 22 1.83 -17.08 20.80
C SER A 22 0.58 -17.94 20.62
N ASP A 23 0.51 -18.70 19.53
CA ASP A 23 -0.61 -19.61 19.27
C ASP A 23 -0.84 -20.54 20.47
N SER A 24 -2.08 -20.61 20.94
CA SER A 24 -2.45 -21.36 22.16
C SER A 24 -2.21 -22.87 22.07
N ARG A 25 -2.06 -23.41 20.85
CA ARG A 25 -1.72 -24.82 20.61
C ARG A 25 -0.27 -25.11 21.01
N ILE A 26 0.65 -24.15 20.87
CA ILE A 26 2.08 -24.32 21.15
C ILE A 26 2.33 -24.28 22.66
N ALA A 27 3.16 -25.19 23.18
CA ALA A 27 3.43 -25.27 24.60
C ALA A 27 4.25 -24.06 25.12
N PRO A 28 3.91 -23.51 26.31
CA PRO A 28 4.65 -22.43 26.94
C PRO A 28 5.94 -22.95 27.59
N THR A 29 6.92 -23.28 26.76
CA THR A 29 8.22 -23.85 27.14
C THR A 29 9.19 -22.79 27.67
N GLN A 30 10.06 -23.16 28.59
CA GLN A 30 11.13 -22.29 29.11
C GLN A 30 12.37 -22.32 28.22
N THR A 31 12.58 -23.40 27.46
CA THR A 31 13.73 -23.52 26.57
C THR A 31 13.47 -22.71 25.30
N PRO A 32 14.28 -21.69 24.97
CA PRO A 32 14.08 -20.90 23.75
C PRO A 32 14.41 -21.74 22.50
N LEU A 33 13.76 -21.46 21.36
CA LEU A 33 14.01 -22.17 20.09
C LEU A 33 15.48 -22.16 19.65
N SER A 34 16.25 -21.13 20.03
CA SER A 34 17.69 -21.05 19.75
C SER A 34 18.52 -22.14 20.44
N GLN A 35 17.97 -22.79 21.48
CA GLN A 35 18.59 -23.90 22.21
C GLN A 35 18.00 -25.26 21.82
N VAL A 36 16.92 -25.30 21.04
CA VAL A 36 16.40 -26.54 20.45
C VAL A 36 17.31 -26.98 19.32
N GLU A 37 17.59 -28.29 19.24
CA GLU A 37 18.42 -28.86 18.18
C GLU A 37 17.89 -28.45 16.80
N ARG A 38 18.79 -27.93 15.95
CA ARG A 38 18.51 -27.61 14.55
C ARG A 38 19.22 -28.60 13.63
N LEU A 39 18.45 -29.48 13.01
CA LEU A 39 18.93 -30.41 12.03
C LEU A 39 18.89 -29.78 10.63
N VAL A 40 20.07 -29.68 10.01
CA VAL A 40 20.24 -29.08 8.67
C VAL A 40 20.29 -30.19 7.63
N MET A 41 19.39 -30.12 6.66
CA MET A 41 19.33 -31.04 5.53
C MET A 41 20.48 -30.79 4.52
N PRO A 42 20.85 -31.80 3.71
CA PRO A 42 21.77 -31.61 2.61
C PRO A 42 21.30 -30.47 1.67
N PRO A 43 22.21 -29.61 1.19
CA PRO A 43 21.83 -28.55 0.27
C PRO A 43 21.40 -29.14 -1.07
N LEU A 44 20.28 -28.64 -1.59
CA LEU A 44 19.77 -28.94 -2.94
C LEU A 44 19.91 -27.71 -3.84
N ASN A 45 19.87 -27.93 -5.16
CA ASN A 45 19.90 -26.85 -6.15
C ASN A 45 18.55 -26.77 -6.86
N ASN A 46 17.72 -25.82 -6.42
CA ASN A 46 16.35 -25.68 -6.92
C ASN A 46 16.29 -25.44 -8.42
N LYS A 47 17.25 -24.69 -8.97
CA LYS A 47 17.30 -24.44 -10.42
C LYS A 47 17.52 -25.74 -11.20
N ALA A 48 18.47 -26.58 -10.76
CA ALA A 48 18.74 -27.86 -11.42
C ALA A 48 17.57 -28.85 -11.25
N LEU A 49 16.89 -28.85 -10.09
CA LEU A 49 15.69 -29.67 -9.87
C LEU A 49 14.53 -29.21 -10.75
N TYR A 50 14.33 -27.90 -10.91
CA TYR A 50 13.32 -27.33 -11.80
C TYR A 50 13.57 -27.67 -13.27
N GLU A 51 14.80 -27.49 -13.75
CA GLU A 51 15.18 -27.88 -15.12
C GLU A 51 14.96 -29.38 -15.38
N ALA A 52 15.35 -30.24 -14.44
CA ALA A 52 15.12 -31.68 -14.53
C ALA A 52 13.62 -32.05 -14.50
N GLU A 53 12.80 -31.29 -13.77
CA GLU A 53 11.35 -31.48 -13.75
C GLU A 53 10.71 -31.07 -15.08
N LEU A 54 11.12 -29.95 -15.68
CA LEU A 54 10.64 -29.53 -17.01
C LEU A 54 10.97 -30.57 -18.08
N GLU A 55 12.15 -31.21 -18.03
CA GLU A 55 12.50 -32.32 -18.93
C GLU A 55 11.65 -33.58 -18.73
N ARG A 56 11.11 -33.78 -17.52
CA ARG A 56 10.28 -34.93 -17.16
C ARG A 56 8.79 -34.73 -17.53
N ARG A 57 8.32 -33.48 -17.65
CA ARG A 57 6.92 -33.15 -17.97
C ARG A 57 6.52 -33.76 -19.32
N GLY A 58 5.32 -34.34 -19.34
CA GLY A 58 4.74 -34.91 -20.55
C GLY A 58 3.37 -35.52 -20.30
N PRO A 59 2.67 -35.95 -21.37
CA PRO A 59 1.34 -36.56 -21.26
C PRO A 59 1.35 -37.78 -20.33
N GLY A 60 0.39 -37.82 -19.39
CA GLY A 60 0.24 -38.93 -18.44
C GLY A 60 1.38 -39.02 -17.41
N VAL A 61 2.05 -37.90 -17.09
CA VAL A 61 3.10 -37.85 -16.07
C VAL A 61 2.76 -36.77 -15.05
N ALA A 62 2.46 -37.19 -13.81
CA ALA A 62 2.15 -36.26 -12.73
C ALA A 62 3.35 -35.35 -12.42
N PRO A 63 3.19 -34.02 -12.37
CA PRO A 63 4.27 -33.08 -12.04
C PRO A 63 4.80 -33.24 -10.63
N ARG A 64 6.05 -32.79 -10.40
CA ARG A 64 6.67 -32.70 -9.07
C ARG A 64 6.97 -31.26 -8.70
N PHE A 65 6.77 -30.94 -7.42
CA PHE A 65 7.12 -29.63 -6.84
C PHE A 65 8.25 -29.73 -5.81
N ALA A 66 8.43 -30.90 -5.19
CA ALA A 66 9.45 -31.13 -4.17
C ALA A 66 10.35 -32.33 -4.46
N GLU A 67 11.52 -32.33 -3.83
CA GLU A 67 12.46 -33.46 -3.81
C GLU A 67 12.47 -34.06 -2.40
N ALA A 68 12.27 -35.37 -2.30
CA ALA A 68 12.23 -36.07 -1.02
C ALA A 68 13.65 -36.32 -0.48
N ILE A 69 13.91 -35.90 0.76
CA ILE A 69 15.14 -36.21 1.47
C ILE A 69 14.85 -37.30 2.50
N GLU A 70 15.41 -38.49 2.26
CA GLU A 70 15.29 -39.62 3.19
C GLU A 70 16.06 -39.35 4.48
N VAL A 71 15.41 -39.60 5.62
CA VAL A 71 15.95 -39.45 6.97
C VAL A 71 15.50 -40.63 7.84
N ASP A 72 16.11 -40.79 9.02
CA ASP A 72 15.64 -41.70 10.06
C ASP A 72 15.76 -40.97 11.39
N ILE A 73 14.70 -40.28 11.79
CA ILE A 73 14.68 -39.41 12.97
C ILE A 73 13.61 -39.90 13.93
N ARG A 74 14.04 -40.16 15.17
CA ARG A 74 13.21 -40.62 16.27
C ARG A 74 13.40 -39.76 17.52
N PRO A 75 12.36 -39.50 18.32
CA PRO A 75 12.45 -38.68 19.54
C PRO A 75 13.41 -39.21 20.62
N GLU A 76 13.78 -40.50 20.58
CA GLU A 76 14.75 -41.10 21.50
C GLU A 76 16.19 -40.72 21.16
N GLU A 77 16.46 -40.34 19.92
CA GLU A 77 17.80 -40.12 19.38
C GLU A 77 18.09 -38.64 19.11
N ARG A 78 17.07 -37.86 18.78
CA ARG A 78 17.17 -36.47 18.30
C ARG A 78 16.16 -35.56 19.00
N GLY A 79 16.40 -34.25 18.94
CA GLY A 79 15.54 -33.23 19.54
C GLY A 79 15.74 -33.09 21.05
N ALA A 80 14.87 -32.32 21.69
CA ALA A 80 14.97 -32.02 23.11
C ALA A 80 13.63 -32.19 23.82
N TRP A 81 13.62 -32.97 24.91
CA TRP A 81 12.49 -33.10 25.83
C TRP A 81 12.57 -32.06 26.95
N GLU A 82 11.47 -31.37 27.21
CA GLU A 82 11.23 -30.49 28.35
C GLU A 82 10.03 -31.01 29.15
N ILE A 83 10.15 -31.08 30.48
CA ILE A 83 9.02 -31.42 31.35
C ILE A 83 8.49 -30.13 31.97
N LEU A 84 7.24 -29.82 31.71
CA LEU A 84 6.56 -28.64 32.22
C LEU A 84 6.08 -28.84 33.67
N PRO A 85 5.78 -27.76 34.42
CA PRO A 85 5.29 -27.84 35.81
C PRO A 85 3.98 -28.60 36.00
N ASP A 86 3.21 -28.83 34.94
CA ASP A 86 1.93 -29.55 34.93
C ASP A 86 2.07 -31.03 34.53
N ASP A 87 3.28 -31.59 34.60
CA ASP A 87 3.63 -32.97 34.21
C ASP A 87 3.44 -33.31 32.71
N ARG A 88 3.21 -32.31 31.86
CA ARG A 88 3.33 -32.49 30.40
C ARG A 88 4.79 -32.55 29.98
N ALA A 89 5.08 -33.47 29.06
CA ALA A 89 6.34 -33.55 28.35
C ALA A 89 6.18 -32.94 26.96
N VAL A 90 7.14 -32.09 26.59
CA VAL A 90 7.21 -31.41 25.30
C VAL A 90 8.51 -31.78 24.62
N TRP A 91 8.45 -32.42 23.46
CA TRP A 91 9.61 -32.70 22.61
C TRP A 91 9.62 -31.72 21.45
N ARG A 92 10.78 -31.14 21.14
CA ARG A 92 10.95 -30.26 19.98
C ARG A 92 12.18 -30.60 19.16
N LEU A 93 12.06 -30.46 17.84
CA LEU A 93 13.15 -30.53 16.86
C LEU A 93 12.95 -29.47 15.78
N ARG A 94 14.01 -28.74 15.41
CA ARG A 94 13.99 -27.82 14.27
C ARG A 94 14.58 -28.51 13.05
N ILE A 95 13.91 -28.43 11.91
CA ILE A 95 14.34 -28.99 10.63
C ILE A 95 14.51 -27.83 9.66
N HIS A 96 15.71 -27.71 9.06
CA HIS A 96 16.01 -26.65 8.10
C HIS A 96 16.57 -27.24 6.81
N SER A 97 15.95 -26.91 5.68
CA SER A 97 16.35 -27.31 4.34
C SER A 97 16.56 -26.06 3.48
N ALA A 98 17.80 -25.57 3.44
CA ALA A 98 18.12 -24.25 2.92
C ALA A 98 17.57 -24.02 1.50
N GLY A 99 16.79 -22.95 1.33
CA GLY A 99 16.23 -22.56 0.04
C GLY A 99 14.93 -23.28 -0.37
N ALA A 100 14.38 -24.15 0.48
CA ALA A 100 13.05 -24.71 0.23
C ALA A 100 11.99 -23.60 0.24
N LYS A 101 11.01 -23.67 -0.67
CA LYS A 101 9.85 -22.76 -0.67
C LYS A 101 8.86 -23.12 0.44
N SER A 102 8.75 -24.40 0.70
CA SER A 102 7.92 -24.98 1.74
C SER A 102 8.48 -26.35 2.15
N LEU A 103 7.99 -26.87 3.27
CA LEU A 103 8.35 -28.18 3.80
C LEU A 103 7.11 -28.98 4.15
N ASN A 104 7.14 -30.27 3.84
CA ASN A 104 6.20 -31.24 4.38
C ASN A 104 6.95 -32.52 4.81
N LEU A 105 6.36 -33.27 5.72
CA LEU A 105 7.01 -34.39 6.41
C LEU A 105 6.27 -35.69 6.18
N GLY A 106 7.03 -36.78 5.96
CA GLY A 106 6.49 -38.14 5.89
C GLY A 106 6.95 -38.98 7.08
N PHE A 107 6.02 -39.32 7.97
CA PHE A 107 6.23 -40.23 9.09
C PHE A 107 5.82 -41.65 8.68
N MET A 108 6.78 -42.58 8.70
CA MET A 108 6.54 -43.99 8.36
C MET A 108 6.21 -44.87 9.59
N GLU A 109 6.29 -44.29 10.78
CA GLU A 109 5.74 -44.85 12.02
C GLU A 109 5.11 -43.68 12.77
N TYR A 110 3.79 -43.68 12.93
CA TYR A 110 3.04 -42.69 13.70
C TYR A 110 2.04 -43.40 14.62
N TYR A 111 2.24 -43.23 15.93
CA TYR A 111 1.26 -43.57 16.95
C TYR A 111 1.34 -42.53 18.07
N MET A 112 0.27 -41.73 18.20
CA MET A 112 0.10 -40.73 19.23
C MET A 112 -0.67 -41.30 20.44
N PRO A 113 -0.08 -41.32 21.64
CA PRO A 113 -0.77 -41.81 22.85
C PRO A 113 -1.94 -40.91 23.27
N PRO A 114 -2.90 -41.42 24.07
CA PRO A 114 -4.03 -40.63 24.58
C PRO A 114 -3.60 -39.29 25.20
N ARG A 115 -4.27 -38.20 24.81
CA ARG A 115 -3.96 -36.81 25.23
C ARG A 115 -2.60 -36.29 24.73
N GLY A 116 -2.00 -36.97 23.76
CA GLY A 116 -0.86 -36.47 23.00
C GLY A 116 -1.28 -35.61 21.81
N SER A 117 -0.38 -34.77 21.34
CA SER A 117 -0.54 -34.00 20.10
C SER A 117 0.80 -33.73 19.43
N LEU A 118 0.83 -33.75 18.11
CA LEU A 118 1.92 -33.28 17.25
C LEU A 118 1.49 -31.97 16.58
N ILE A 119 2.34 -30.94 16.66
CA ILE A 119 2.12 -29.63 16.06
C ILE A 119 3.36 -29.27 15.24
N LEU A 120 3.15 -28.73 14.05
CA LEU A 120 4.23 -28.19 13.22
C LEU A 120 4.07 -26.68 13.10
N TYR A 121 5.17 -25.93 13.19
CA TYR A 121 5.10 -24.48 13.04
C TYR A 121 6.39 -23.86 12.49
N SER A 122 6.26 -22.72 11.79
CA SER A 122 7.41 -21.92 11.39
C SER A 122 8.10 -21.30 12.62
N PRO A 123 9.43 -21.06 12.64
CA PRO A 123 10.11 -20.51 13.82
C PRO A 123 9.55 -19.18 14.36
N ASP A 124 8.91 -18.39 13.50
CA ASP A 124 8.23 -17.14 13.83
C ASP A 124 6.75 -17.31 14.21
N GLN A 125 6.23 -18.54 14.15
CA GLN A 125 4.85 -18.95 14.44
C GLN A 125 3.80 -18.31 13.53
N GLN A 126 4.18 -17.80 12.35
CA GLN A 126 3.23 -17.32 11.35
C GLN A 126 2.37 -18.46 10.79
N TYR A 127 2.96 -19.64 10.61
CA TYR A 127 2.28 -20.83 10.13
C TYR A 127 2.29 -21.91 11.20
N VAL A 128 1.11 -22.47 11.52
CA VAL A 128 0.93 -23.50 12.55
C VAL A 128 -0.07 -24.55 12.07
N LEU A 129 0.40 -25.80 11.92
CA LEU A 129 -0.36 -26.96 11.48
C LEU A 129 -0.62 -27.95 12.62
N GLY A 130 -1.77 -28.61 12.56
CA GLY A 130 -2.25 -29.53 13.60
C GLY A 130 -3.15 -28.84 14.65
N PRO A 131 -3.39 -29.47 15.81
CA PRO A 131 -2.69 -30.65 16.30
C PRO A 131 -3.12 -31.95 15.59
N PHE A 132 -2.16 -32.80 15.26
CA PHE A 132 -2.41 -34.23 14.97
C PHE A 132 -2.43 -34.98 16.31
N THR A 133 -3.46 -35.77 16.53
CA THR A 133 -3.85 -36.33 17.83
C THR A 133 -3.98 -37.86 17.72
N PRO A 134 -4.45 -38.57 18.77
CA PRO A 134 -4.74 -39.99 18.67
C PRO A 134 -5.88 -40.35 17.71
N ALA A 135 -6.64 -39.35 17.22
CA ALA A 135 -7.62 -39.57 16.16
C ALA A 135 -6.93 -39.96 14.86
N ASP A 136 -5.79 -39.34 14.55
CA ASP A 136 -4.96 -39.54 13.36
C ASP A 136 -4.09 -40.82 13.42
N ASN A 137 -4.45 -41.78 14.29
CA ASN A 137 -3.74 -43.05 14.42
C ASN A 137 -4.35 -44.09 13.46
N GLU A 138 -3.81 -44.15 12.25
CA GLU A 138 -4.34 -45.01 11.18
C GLU A 138 -3.78 -46.43 11.14
N GLU A 139 -4.52 -47.36 10.54
CA GLU A 139 -4.14 -48.79 10.44
C GLU A 139 -2.79 -49.00 9.73
N HIS A 140 -2.41 -48.08 8.84
CA HIS A 140 -1.15 -48.15 8.12
C HIS A 140 0.05 -47.56 8.90
N ASP A 141 -0.15 -47.03 10.10
CA ASP A 141 0.88 -46.46 11.00
C ASP A 141 1.71 -45.32 10.35
N GLN A 142 1.13 -44.53 9.43
CA GLN A 142 1.83 -43.43 8.74
C GLN A 142 1.08 -42.12 8.96
N LEU A 143 1.82 -41.01 8.91
CA LEU A 143 1.24 -39.67 8.86
C LEU A 143 2.05 -38.84 7.86
N TRP A 144 1.36 -38.20 6.92
CA TRP A 144 1.96 -37.25 6.00
C TRP A 144 1.39 -35.88 6.26
N THR A 145 2.25 -34.90 6.44
CA THR A 145 1.79 -33.58 6.89
C THR A 145 1.47 -32.71 5.68
N PRO A 146 0.55 -31.73 5.83
CA PRO A 146 0.41 -30.70 4.84
C PRO A 146 1.68 -29.85 4.77
N ILE A 147 1.70 -29.02 3.73
CA ILE A 147 2.79 -28.14 3.42
C ILE A 147 2.82 -26.96 4.39
N LEU A 148 4.02 -26.64 4.88
CA LEU A 148 4.30 -25.50 5.73
C LEU A 148 5.25 -24.55 4.99
N PRO A 149 4.84 -23.29 4.69
CA PRO A 149 5.69 -22.34 3.97
C PRO A 149 7.00 -22.01 4.68
N GLY A 150 8.08 -21.86 3.91
CA GLY A 150 9.42 -21.54 4.39
C GLY A 150 10.40 -22.71 4.38
N ASP A 151 11.67 -22.39 4.68
CA ASP A 151 12.79 -23.33 4.61
C ASP A 151 13.19 -23.94 5.97
N GLU A 152 12.44 -23.61 7.02
CA GLU A 152 12.62 -24.13 8.37
C GLU A 152 11.27 -24.35 9.06
N LEU A 153 11.12 -25.49 9.73
CA LEU A 153 9.98 -25.77 10.60
C LEU A 153 10.41 -26.34 11.96
N VAL A 154 9.50 -26.26 12.92
CA VAL A 154 9.62 -26.88 14.24
C VAL A 154 8.60 -28.01 14.34
N VAL A 155 9.07 -29.19 14.73
CA VAL A 155 8.24 -30.34 15.09
C VAL A 155 8.10 -30.34 16.60
N GLU A 156 6.88 -30.20 17.12
CA GLU A 156 6.59 -30.23 18.56
C GLU A 156 5.62 -31.36 18.90
N VAL A 157 6.00 -32.22 19.83
CA VAL A 157 5.12 -33.24 20.41
C VAL A 157 4.84 -32.90 21.86
N GLN A 158 3.57 -32.88 22.25
CA GLN A 158 3.13 -32.67 23.63
C GLN A 158 2.35 -33.89 24.11
N LEU A 159 2.65 -34.42 25.30
CA LEU A 159 1.85 -35.49 25.92
C LEU A 159 2.13 -35.61 27.43
N PRO A 160 1.29 -36.30 28.21
CA PRO A 160 1.62 -36.65 29.59
C PRO A 160 2.93 -37.43 29.69
N LYS A 161 3.83 -37.03 30.61
CA LYS A 161 5.17 -37.62 30.77
C LYS A 161 5.18 -39.15 30.90
N ASN A 162 4.19 -39.73 31.57
CA ASN A 162 4.09 -41.17 31.77
C ASN A 162 3.73 -41.94 30.49
N LEU A 163 3.33 -41.25 29.43
CA LEU A 163 2.96 -41.82 28.14
C LEU A 163 4.07 -41.73 27.08
N ILE A 164 5.22 -41.08 27.37
CA ILE A 164 6.40 -41.05 26.47
C ILE A 164 6.76 -42.46 25.93
N PRO A 165 6.82 -43.53 26.75
CA PRO A 165 7.17 -44.86 26.24
C PRO A 165 6.15 -45.49 25.28
N GLN A 166 4.97 -44.89 25.14
CA GLN A 166 3.92 -45.34 24.22
C GLN A 166 3.99 -44.60 22.87
N LEU A 167 4.68 -43.46 22.79
CA LEU A 167 4.84 -42.71 21.55
C LEU A 167 5.65 -43.54 20.55
N GLN A 168 5.15 -43.67 19.32
CA GLN A 168 5.94 -44.17 18.20
C GLN A 168 5.95 -43.08 17.13
N LEU A 169 7.13 -42.55 16.86
CA LEU A 169 7.29 -41.49 15.87
C LEU A 169 8.60 -41.70 15.13
N ARG A 170 8.51 -41.98 13.83
CA ARG A 170 9.66 -42.06 12.92
C ARG A 170 9.43 -41.18 11.72
N LEU A 171 10.14 -40.05 11.70
CA LEU A 171 10.21 -39.19 10.53
C LEU A 171 11.16 -39.84 9.52
N SER A 172 10.68 -40.09 8.31
CA SER A 172 11.44 -40.76 7.25
C SER A 172 11.67 -39.92 6.01
N TYR A 173 10.84 -38.89 5.79
CA TYR A 173 10.97 -38.00 4.64
C TYR A 173 10.85 -36.54 5.07
N VAL A 174 11.83 -35.72 4.67
CA VAL A 174 11.74 -34.26 4.67
C VAL A 174 11.66 -33.83 3.21
N ASN A 175 10.51 -33.32 2.78
CA ASN A 175 10.29 -32.97 1.39
C ASN A 175 10.64 -31.51 1.16
N HIS A 176 11.66 -31.27 0.33
CA HIS A 176 12.17 -29.94 -0.01
C HIS A 176 11.45 -29.44 -1.25
N ASP A 177 10.54 -28.49 -1.08
CA ASP A 177 9.87 -27.84 -2.20
C ASP A 177 10.83 -26.91 -2.95
N PHE A 178 11.17 -27.27 -4.19
CA PHE A 178 12.07 -26.51 -5.02
C PHE A 178 11.34 -25.56 -5.99
N LEU A 179 10.02 -25.68 -6.08
CA LEU A 179 9.20 -25.01 -7.09
C LEU A 179 8.22 -23.99 -6.50
N GLY A 180 7.60 -24.30 -5.36
CA GLY A 180 6.55 -23.53 -4.67
C GLY A 180 5.17 -24.14 -4.89
N PHE A 181 4.66 -24.97 -3.97
CA PHE A 181 3.29 -25.48 -4.07
C PHE A 181 2.26 -24.36 -3.94
N GLY A 182 1.52 -24.06 -5.01
CA GLY A 182 0.64 -22.88 -5.08
C GLY A 182 1.37 -21.54 -5.25
N GLU A 183 2.67 -21.58 -5.57
CA GLU A 183 3.48 -20.41 -5.92
C GLU A 183 4.44 -20.81 -7.05
N LEU A 184 3.95 -21.46 -8.11
CA LEU A 184 4.85 -21.98 -9.15
C LEU A 184 5.48 -20.84 -9.96
N ALA A 185 6.74 -21.02 -10.39
CA ALA A 185 7.39 -20.17 -11.39
C ALA A 185 6.71 -20.19 -12.78
N ALA A 186 5.73 -21.09 -12.97
CA ALA A 186 4.86 -21.17 -14.13
C ALA A 186 3.41 -21.19 -13.63
N LEU A 187 2.85 -19.99 -13.46
CA LEU A 187 1.49 -19.77 -13.00
C LEU A 187 0.49 -20.35 -14.01
N SER A 188 -0.72 -20.66 -13.53
CA SER A 188 -1.81 -21.03 -14.44
C SER A 188 -2.06 -19.92 -15.46
N GLY A 189 -2.32 -20.26 -16.72
CA GLY A 189 -2.53 -19.27 -17.76
C GLY A 189 -3.73 -18.36 -17.48
N SER A 190 -3.67 -17.10 -17.95
CA SER A 190 -4.68 -16.08 -17.65
C SER A 190 -6.08 -16.38 -18.17
N CYS A 191 -6.22 -17.23 -19.18
CA CYS A 191 -7.52 -17.58 -19.74
C CYS A 191 -8.40 -18.44 -18.81
N ASN A 192 -7.81 -19.02 -17.76
CA ASN A 192 -8.55 -19.76 -16.76
C ASN A 192 -9.54 -18.85 -16.00
N LEU A 193 -10.68 -19.42 -15.60
CA LEU A 193 -11.75 -18.74 -14.89
C LEU A 193 -11.76 -19.17 -13.43
N ASP A 194 -11.63 -18.22 -12.50
CA ASP A 194 -11.73 -18.50 -11.07
C ASP A 194 -13.14 -18.98 -10.69
N VAL A 195 -13.20 -19.98 -9.81
CA VAL A 195 -14.47 -20.53 -9.33
C VAL A 195 -15.32 -19.53 -8.54
N ILE A 196 -14.72 -18.46 -7.99
CA ILE A 196 -15.43 -17.45 -7.18
C ILE A 196 -16.20 -16.43 -8.04
N CYS A 197 -15.88 -16.31 -9.32
CA CYS A 197 -16.55 -15.40 -10.24
C CYS A 197 -18.07 -15.67 -10.32
N SER A 198 -18.87 -14.60 -10.42
CA SER A 198 -20.33 -14.63 -10.33
C SER A 198 -21.00 -13.69 -11.33
N GLU A 199 -22.34 -13.60 -11.32
CA GLU A 199 -23.11 -12.64 -12.14
C GLU A 199 -22.63 -11.20 -11.95
N THR A 200 -22.25 -10.79 -10.73
CA THR A 200 -21.75 -9.43 -10.47
C THR A 200 -20.43 -9.14 -11.17
N ASP A 201 -19.66 -10.17 -11.48
CA ASP A 201 -18.39 -10.08 -12.19
C ASP A 201 -18.52 -10.29 -13.70
N GLY A 202 -19.74 -10.47 -14.22
CA GLY A 202 -20.02 -10.80 -15.62
C GLY A 202 -20.00 -12.31 -15.95
N TRP A 203 -19.89 -13.17 -14.94
CA TRP A 203 -19.74 -14.63 -15.07
C TRP A 203 -20.84 -15.42 -14.36
N GLY A 204 -22.10 -15.01 -14.55
CA GLY A 204 -23.27 -15.66 -13.93
C GLY A 204 -23.43 -17.15 -14.26
N ILE A 205 -22.75 -17.65 -15.30
CA ILE A 205 -22.70 -19.08 -15.64
C ILE A 205 -22.11 -19.93 -14.51
N VAL A 206 -21.24 -19.38 -13.65
CA VAL A 206 -20.58 -20.14 -12.58
C VAL A 206 -21.51 -20.33 -11.37
N ASP A 207 -22.46 -19.43 -11.14
CA ASP A 207 -23.36 -19.44 -9.97
C ASP A 207 -24.18 -20.74 -9.86
N ASP A 208 -24.49 -21.34 -11.00
CA ASP A 208 -25.21 -22.61 -11.05
C ASP A 208 -24.39 -23.80 -10.55
N TYR A 209 -23.07 -23.70 -10.33
CA TYR A 209 -22.17 -24.84 -10.07
C TYR A 209 -21.43 -24.79 -8.73
N ARG A 210 -21.89 -23.93 -7.79
CA ARG A 210 -21.28 -23.76 -6.46
C ARG A 210 -21.16 -25.07 -5.68
N ASP A 211 -22.11 -25.97 -5.87
CA ASP A 211 -22.13 -27.31 -5.28
C ASP A 211 -20.95 -28.17 -5.76
N ILE A 212 -20.84 -28.45 -7.06
CA ILE A 212 -19.79 -29.33 -7.58
C ILE A 212 -18.38 -28.74 -7.44
N ILE A 213 -18.24 -27.41 -7.32
CA ILE A 213 -16.97 -26.76 -7.02
C ILE A 213 -16.39 -27.23 -5.67
N GLN A 214 -17.25 -27.48 -4.68
CA GLN A 214 -16.86 -27.98 -3.34
C GLN A 214 -16.48 -29.46 -3.34
N SER A 215 -16.66 -30.18 -4.45
CA SER A 215 -16.23 -31.59 -4.56
C SER A 215 -14.75 -31.76 -4.86
N VAL A 216 -14.09 -30.71 -5.37
CA VAL A 216 -12.74 -30.78 -5.94
C VAL A 216 -11.69 -30.27 -4.96
N ALA A 217 -10.55 -30.97 -4.91
CA ALA A 217 -9.36 -30.60 -4.17
C ALA A 217 -8.11 -30.68 -5.05
N VAL A 218 -7.11 -29.84 -4.73
CA VAL A 218 -5.73 -30.07 -5.15
C VAL A 218 -5.11 -31.10 -4.20
N ILE A 219 -4.32 -32.02 -4.73
CA ILE A 219 -3.72 -33.09 -3.93
C ILE A 219 -2.21 -33.11 -4.04
N GLY A 220 -1.55 -33.40 -2.92
CA GLY A 220 -0.14 -33.77 -2.84
C GLY A 220 0.00 -35.26 -2.53
N THR A 221 0.97 -35.93 -3.16
CA THR A 221 1.23 -37.36 -2.90
C THR A 221 2.73 -37.62 -2.75
N GLY A 222 3.09 -38.51 -1.82
CA GLY A 222 4.47 -38.79 -1.45
C GLY A 222 5.25 -37.53 -1.01
N GLY A 223 4.53 -36.45 -0.66
CA GLY A 223 5.08 -35.13 -0.37
C GLY A 223 5.76 -34.41 -1.53
N THR A 224 5.69 -34.93 -2.77
CA THR A 224 6.51 -34.44 -3.90
C THR A 224 5.77 -34.24 -5.21
N THR A 225 4.73 -35.03 -5.49
CA THR A 225 3.91 -34.93 -6.69
C THR A 225 2.59 -34.24 -6.40
N PHE A 226 1.99 -33.67 -7.44
CA PHE A 226 0.68 -33.04 -7.34
C PHE A 226 -0.25 -33.39 -8.49
N CYS A 227 -1.56 -33.34 -8.20
CA CYS A 227 -2.66 -33.54 -9.14
C CYS A 227 -3.92 -32.83 -8.63
N SER A 228 -5.04 -33.00 -9.34
CA SER A 228 -6.39 -32.71 -8.86
C SER A 228 -7.11 -34.01 -8.50
N GLY A 229 -8.18 -33.91 -7.72
CA GLY A 229 -9.11 -35.02 -7.50
C GLY A 229 -10.42 -34.52 -6.89
N PHE A 230 -11.35 -35.43 -6.66
CA PHE A 230 -12.70 -35.07 -6.24
C PHE A 230 -13.39 -36.15 -5.41
N LEU A 231 -14.32 -35.74 -4.54
CA LEU A 231 -15.19 -36.63 -3.79
C LEU A 231 -16.31 -37.19 -4.67
N VAL A 232 -16.66 -38.45 -4.45
CA VAL A 232 -17.67 -39.16 -5.26
C VAL A 232 -18.71 -39.81 -4.35
N ASN A 233 -19.98 -39.53 -4.63
CA ASN A 233 -21.11 -40.14 -3.94
C ASN A 233 -21.24 -41.63 -4.27
N ASN A 234 -21.94 -42.39 -3.44
CA ASN A 234 -22.21 -43.81 -3.66
C ASN A 234 -23.70 -44.14 -3.44
N ALA A 235 -24.15 -45.30 -3.91
CA ALA A 235 -25.53 -45.74 -3.89
C ALA A 235 -26.13 -45.88 -2.48
N GLU A 236 -25.29 -46.03 -1.45
CA GLU A 236 -25.73 -46.07 -0.04
C GLU A 236 -25.94 -44.65 0.53
N GLN A 237 -25.40 -43.63 -0.14
CA GLN A 237 -25.47 -42.22 0.26
C GLN A 237 -25.02 -41.99 1.71
N ASP A 238 -24.01 -42.74 2.13
CA ASP A 238 -23.47 -42.79 3.49
C ASP A 238 -22.30 -41.83 3.71
N CYS A 239 -21.92 -41.08 2.67
CA CYS A 239 -20.85 -40.09 2.67
C CYS A 239 -19.50 -40.61 3.11
N ARG A 240 -19.26 -41.90 2.88
CA ARG A 240 -17.89 -42.42 2.91
C ARG A 240 -17.02 -41.59 1.96
N PRO A 241 -15.84 -41.12 2.40
CA PRO A 241 -14.99 -40.17 1.68
C PRO A 241 -14.26 -40.84 0.51
N PHE A 242 -15.02 -41.42 -0.42
CA PHE A 242 -14.49 -41.91 -1.67
C PHE A 242 -13.99 -40.73 -2.49
N PHE A 243 -12.69 -40.76 -2.78
CA PHE A 243 -11.99 -39.72 -3.50
C PHE A 243 -11.36 -40.32 -4.75
N MET A 244 -11.63 -39.70 -5.89
CA MET A 244 -11.20 -40.18 -7.20
C MET A 244 -10.21 -39.21 -7.84
N THR A 245 -9.23 -39.76 -8.55
CA THR A 245 -8.21 -39.01 -9.30
C THR A 245 -7.72 -39.89 -10.47
N ALA A 246 -6.67 -39.44 -11.16
CA ALA A 246 -6.07 -40.15 -12.29
C ALA A 246 -5.12 -41.28 -11.84
N PHE A 247 -5.01 -42.34 -12.63
CA PHE A 247 -4.11 -43.46 -12.37
C PHE A 247 -2.64 -43.04 -12.54
N HIS A 248 -2.36 -42.17 -13.51
CA HIS A 248 -1.03 -41.64 -13.73
C HIS A 248 -0.54 -40.66 -12.64
N CYS A 249 -1.40 -40.25 -11.70
CA CYS A 249 -1.02 -39.58 -10.45
C CYS A 249 -0.30 -40.50 -9.45
N GLN A 250 -0.12 -41.78 -9.81
CA GLN A 250 0.70 -42.79 -9.13
C GLN A 250 0.28 -43.11 -7.70
N ILE A 251 -0.98 -42.86 -7.35
CA ILE A 251 -1.54 -43.28 -6.08
C ILE A 251 -1.81 -44.78 -6.12
N THR A 252 -0.99 -45.52 -5.38
CA THR A 252 -1.02 -46.97 -5.27
C THR A 252 -1.33 -47.37 -3.83
N GLN A 253 -1.55 -48.66 -3.58
CA GLN A 253 -1.74 -49.18 -2.23
C GLN A 253 -0.60 -48.80 -1.26
N ALA A 254 0.63 -48.64 -1.74
CA ALA A 254 1.77 -48.26 -0.91
C ALA A 254 1.87 -46.74 -0.65
N SER A 255 1.31 -45.92 -1.53
CA SER A 255 1.44 -44.44 -1.48
C SER A 255 0.15 -43.74 -1.12
N ALA A 256 -1.01 -44.40 -1.12
CA ALA A 256 -2.27 -43.82 -0.67
C ALA A 256 -2.21 -43.20 0.74
N PRO A 257 -1.49 -43.79 1.73
CA PRO A 257 -1.28 -43.15 3.03
C PRO A 257 -0.58 -41.78 2.98
N SER A 258 0.06 -41.44 1.85
CA SER A 258 0.78 -40.17 1.66
C SER A 258 -0.01 -39.09 0.95
N LEU A 259 -1.28 -39.36 0.62
CA LEU A 259 -2.16 -38.37 0.03
C LEU A 259 -2.47 -37.27 1.05
N VAL A 260 -2.36 -36.03 0.62
CA VAL A 260 -2.90 -34.85 1.31
C VAL A 260 -3.81 -34.14 0.33
N ALA A 261 -5.08 -33.99 0.67
CA ALA A 261 -6.04 -33.24 -0.14
C ALA A 261 -6.29 -31.88 0.51
N TYR A 262 -6.20 -30.81 -0.29
CA TYR A 262 -6.46 -29.43 0.15
C TYR A 262 -7.77 -28.94 -0.42
N TRP A 263 -8.71 -28.62 0.48
CA TRP A 263 -10.02 -28.11 0.16
C TRP A 263 -10.00 -26.59 0.10
N ASN A 264 -10.99 -26.02 -0.57
CA ASN A 264 -11.23 -24.58 -0.62
C ASN A 264 -10.02 -23.70 -1.02
N TYR A 265 -9.05 -24.29 -1.71
CA TYR A 265 -7.91 -23.59 -2.27
C TYR A 265 -8.33 -22.85 -3.55
N GLN A 266 -8.87 -21.65 -3.40
CA GLN A 266 -9.31 -20.80 -4.49
C GLN A 266 -9.02 -19.33 -4.21
N ASN A 267 -9.03 -18.50 -5.26
CA ASN A 267 -8.84 -17.07 -5.13
C ASN A 267 -10.04 -16.44 -4.39
N SER A 268 -9.79 -15.45 -3.54
CA SER A 268 -10.81 -14.83 -2.69
C SER A 268 -11.72 -13.85 -3.43
N PHE A 269 -11.32 -13.43 -4.64
CA PHE A 269 -12.06 -12.53 -5.51
C PHE A 269 -11.97 -12.97 -6.98
N CYS A 270 -12.88 -12.53 -7.83
CA CYS A 270 -12.87 -12.89 -9.25
C CYS A 270 -11.75 -12.16 -9.99
N ARG A 271 -10.74 -12.88 -10.51
CA ARG A 271 -9.79 -12.34 -11.48
C ARG A 271 -10.37 -12.53 -12.87
N GLN A 272 -10.53 -11.44 -13.61
CA GLN A 272 -11.17 -11.49 -14.93
C GLN A 272 -10.38 -12.42 -15.88
N PRO A 273 -11.00 -13.45 -16.49
CA PRO A 273 -10.32 -14.34 -17.42
C PRO A 273 -9.72 -13.56 -18.60
N GLY A 274 -8.53 -13.97 -19.01
CA GLY A 274 -7.72 -13.28 -20.03
C GLY A 274 -6.94 -12.08 -19.53
N SER A 275 -7.24 -11.55 -18.32
CA SER A 275 -6.48 -10.45 -17.74
C SER A 275 -5.11 -10.90 -17.20
N PRO A 276 -4.11 -10.00 -17.16
CA PRO A 276 -2.84 -10.29 -16.48
C PRO A 276 -3.03 -10.75 -15.03
N GLN A 277 -4.05 -10.22 -14.34
CA GLN A 277 -4.36 -10.59 -12.96
C GLN A 277 -4.73 -12.07 -12.83
N SER A 278 -5.54 -12.61 -13.76
CA SER A 278 -5.90 -14.04 -13.73
C SER A 278 -4.68 -14.95 -13.96
N GLY A 279 -3.65 -14.48 -14.67
CA GLY A 279 -2.38 -15.19 -14.83
C GLY A 279 -1.32 -14.90 -13.76
N ALA A 280 -1.64 -14.07 -12.76
CA ALA A 280 -0.76 -13.71 -11.65
C ALA A 280 -0.97 -14.65 -10.44
N PRO A 281 -0.05 -14.67 -9.45
CA PRO A 281 -0.25 -15.44 -8.22
C PRO A 281 -1.56 -15.03 -7.55
N GLY A 282 -2.34 -16.00 -7.08
CA GLY A 282 -3.56 -15.72 -6.33
C GLY A 282 -3.31 -15.62 -4.83
N ASP A 283 -4.40 -15.61 -4.07
CA ASP A 283 -4.42 -15.51 -2.61
C ASP A 283 -5.07 -16.71 -1.91
N GLY A 284 -5.14 -17.85 -2.61
CA GLY A 284 -5.69 -19.08 -2.05
C GLY A 284 -4.92 -19.57 -0.83
N VAL A 285 -5.62 -20.17 0.13
CA VAL A 285 -5.00 -20.74 1.34
C VAL A 285 -5.12 -22.26 1.39
N LEU A 286 -4.09 -22.92 1.91
CA LEU A 286 -3.96 -24.39 1.98
C LEU A 286 -4.20 -24.95 3.39
N THR A 287 -5.01 -24.25 4.20
CA THR A 287 -5.19 -24.57 5.62
C THR A 287 -6.29 -25.60 5.88
N ASP A 288 -7.16 -25.85 4.90
CA ASP A 288 -8.24 -26.83 5.00
C ASP A 288 -7.85 -28.11 4.25
N PHE A 289 -7.65 -29.22 4.96
CA PHE A 289 -7.09 -30.43 4.37
C PHE A 289 -7.55 -31.72 5.06
N ASN A 290 -7.42 -32.83 4.33
CA ASN A 290 -7.36 -34.18 4.88
C ASN A 290 -6.01 -34.82 4.54
N THR A 291 -5.54 -35.73 5.38
CA THR A 291 -4.32 -36.51 5.12
C THR A 291 -4.60 -38.00 5.29
N GLY A 292 -3.90 -38.81 4.51
CA GLY A 292 -4.05 -40.26 4.52
C GLY A 292 -5.22 -40.74 3.66
N ALA A 293 -5.03 -41.92 3.08
CA ALA A 293 -6.07 -42.63 2.36
C ALA A 293 -5.77 -44.12 2.22
N ILE A 294 -6.84 -44.90 2.05
CA ILE A 294 -6.79 -46.31 1.69
C ILE A 294 -7.10 -46.48 0.20
N TRP A 295 -6.17 -47.11 -0.52
CA TRP A 295 -6.38 -47.43 -1.93
C TRP A 295 -7.50 -48.47 -2.11
N ARG A 296 -8.46 -48.19 -3.01
CA ARG A 296 -9.62 -49.07 -3.28
C ARG A 296 -9.55 -49.74 -4.65
N ALA A 297 -9.32 -48.97 -5.70
CA ALA A 297 -9.22 -49.49 -7.06
C ALA A 297 -8.42 -48.57 -7.98
N GLY A 298 -7.90 -49.12 -9.08
CA GLY A 298 -7.33 -48.32 -10.16
C GLY A 298 -7.23 -49.10 -11.45
N PHE A 299 -7.35 -48.41 -12.59
CA PHE A 299 -7.33 -49.05 -13.89
C PHE A 299 -6.69 -48.16 -14.95
N GLN A 300 -5.55 -48.62 -15.46
CA GLN A 300 -4.71 -47.87 -16.40
C GLN A 300 -5.40 -47.52 -17.72
N LEU A 301 -6.34 -48.33 -18.22
CA LEU A 301 -6.91 -48.12 -19.55
C LEU A 301 -7.86 -46.90 -19.62
N SER A 302 -8.59 -46.64 -18.55
CA SER A 302 -9.40 -45.43 -18.40
C SER A 302 -8.82 -44.50 -17.32
N ASP A 303 -7.52 -44.65 -17.06
CA ASP A 303 -6.69 -43.84 -16.18
C ASP A 303 -7.33 -43.39 -14.85
N PHE A 304 -8.07 -44.25 -14.16
CA PHE A 304 -8.69 -43.86 -12.88
C PHE A 304 -8.00 -44.50 -11.68
N THR A 305 -7.99 -43.78 -10.56
CA THR A 305 -7.72 -44.31 -9.21
C THR A 305 -8.82 -43.86 -8.26
N LEU A 306 -9.31 -44.79 -7.45
CA LEU A 306 -10.24 -44.55 -6.36
C LEU A 306 -9.56 -44.89 -5.03
N VAL A 307 -9.59 -43.94 -4.10
CA VAL A 307 -9.20 -44.11 -2.71
C VAL A 307 -10.37 -43.79 -1.79
N GLU A 308 -10.25 -44.15 -0.52
CA GLU A 308 -11.13 -43.69 0.56
C GLU A 308 -10.24 -42.95 1.55
N LEU A 309 -10.52 -41.68 1.83
CA LEU A 309 -9.76 -40.92 2.83
C LEU A 309 -9.91 -41.59 4.20
N ASP A 310 -8.87 -41.55 5.03
CA ASP A 310 -8.87 -42.25 6.32
C ASP A 310 -9.90 -41.63 7.29
N ASP A 311 -9.92 -40.31 7.34
CA ASP A 311 -10.86 -39.52 8.14
C ASP A 311 -12.08 -39.04 7.34
N PRO A 312 -13.20 -38.73 8.01
CA PRO A 312 -14.24 -37.90 7.42
C PRO A 312 -13.66 -36.61 6.81
N VAL A 313 -14.26 -36.14 5.73
CA VAL A 313 -13.83 -34.88 5.10
C VAL A 313 -13.89 -33.76 6.12
N SER A 314 -12.90 -32.85 6.09
CA SER A 314 -12.85 -31.69 6.98
C SER A 314 -14.21 -30.98 7.08
N GLU A 315 -14.65 -30.68 8.31
CA GLU A 315 -15.95 -30.03 8.53
C GLU A 315 -16.02 -28.62 7.91
N THR A 316 -14.88 -27.93 7.80
CA THR A 316 -14.80 -26.59 7.20
C THR A 316 -14.74 -26.62 5.66
N ALA A 317 -14.58 -27.81 5.07
CA ALA A 317 -14.54 -27.95 3.62
C ALA A 317 -15.90 -27.63 2.99
N ASP A 318 -17.00 -27.76 3.75
CA ASP A 318 -18.38 -27.74 3.25
C ASP A 318 -18.52 -28.62 2.00
N ALA A 319 -17.99 -29.85 2.11
CA ALA A 319 -17.68 -30.63 0.94
C ALA A 319 -18.92 -31.13 0.21
N PHE A 320 -18.79 -31.33 -1.09
CA PHE A 320 -19.84 -31.94 -1.91
C PHE A 320 -19.37 -33.28 -2.49
N PHE A 321 -20.12 -34.34 -2.26
CA PHE A 321 -19.85 -35.65 -2.86
C PHE A 321 -20.48 -35.67 -4.25
N ALA A 322 -19.65 -35.59 -5.29
CA ALA A 322 -20.12 -35.47 -6.66
C ALA A 322 -20.99 -36.66 -7.08
N GLY A 323 -22.08 -36.38 -7.79
CA GLY A 323 -22.85 -37.39 -8.49
C GLY A 323 -22.07 -37.98 -9.66
N TRP A 324 -22.55 -39.07 -10.23
CA TRP A 324 -21.87 -39.75 -11.34
C TRP A 324 -22.84 -40.38 -12.33
N SER A 325 -22.37 -40.58 -13.55
CA SER A 325 -23.05 -41.29 -14.62
C SER A 325 -22.12 -42.34 -15.23
N ALA A 326 -22.51 -43.61 -15.07
CA ALA A 326 -21.89 -44.77 -15.70
C ALA A 326 -22.57 -45.15 -17.03
N GLU A 327 -23.46 -44.30 -17.55
CA GLU A 327 -24.11 -44.52 -18.84
C GLU A 327 -23.13 -44.31 -20.01
N PRO A 328 -23.12 -45.19 -21.03
CA PRO A 328 -22.22 -45.09 -22.17
C PRO A 328 -22.75 -44.09 -23.22
N VAL A 329 -23.06 -42.86 -22.78
CA VAL A 329 -23.64 -41.79 -23.60
C VAL A 329 -22.71 -40.57 -23.53
N ALA A 330 -22.45 -39.96 -24.68
CA ALA A 330 -21.66 -38.74 -24.74
C ALA A 330 -22.48 -37.56 -24.14
N PRO A 331 -21.87 -36.73 -23.27
CA PRO A 331 -22.50 -35.50 -22.78
C PRO A 331 -22.83 -34.52 -23.90
N THR A 332 -23.85 -33.70 -23.71
CA THR A 332 -24.24 -32.64 -24.68
C THR A 332 -23.50 -31.32 -24.46
N ASN A 333 -22.93 -31.15 -23.27
CA ASN A 333 -22.01 -30.10 -22.86
C ASN A 333 -21.20 -30.68 -21.68
N ALA A 334 -20.17 -29.98 -21.23
CA ALA A 334 -19.43 -30.39 -20.06
C ALA A 334 -18.84 -29.24 -19.25
N ILE A 335 -18.58 -29.54 -17.99
CA ILE A 335 -17.95 -28.64 -17.03
C ILE A 335 -16.75 -29.38 -16.41
N CYS A 336 -15.62 -28.71 -16.29
CA CYS A 336 -14.46 -29.22 -15.57
C CYS A 336 -14.10 -28.24 -14.44
N VAL A 337 -13.98 -28.75 -13.22
CA VAL A 337 -13.45 -27.98 -12.08
C VAL A 337 -12.11 -28.60 -11.71
N HIS A 338 -11.05 -27.80 -11.68
CA HIS A 338 -9.69 -28.33 -11.62
C HIS A 338 -8.69 -27.36 -10.99
N HIS A 339 -7.48 -27.85 -10.70
CA HIS A 339 -6.35 -27.04 -10.24
C HIS A 339 -5.22 -27.05 -11.28
N PRO A 340 -5.22 -26.10 -12.23
CA PRO A 340 -4.15 -25.99 -13.21
C PRO A 340 -2.86 -25.54 -12.52
N ASN A 341 -1.75 -26.21 -12.80
CA ASN A 341 -0.42 -25.88 -12.27
C ASN A 341 -0.37 -25.80 -10.73
N THR A 342 -1.16 -26.62 -10.01
CA THR A 342 -1.28 -26.52 -8.53
C THR A 342 -1.70 -25.15 -8.01
N GLU A 343 -2.25 -24.30 -8.87
CA GLU A 343 -2.76 -22.99 -8.48
C GLU A 343 -4.22 -23.09 -8.02
N GLU A 344 -4.80 -21.95 -7.69
CA GLU A 344 -6.18 -21.84 -7.23
C GLU A 344 -7.16 -22.55 -8.15
N LYS A 345 -8.22 -23.08 -7.56
CA LYS A 345 -9.29 -23.80 -8.26
C LYS A 345 -9.91 -22.96 -9.38
N ARG A 346 -10.00 -23.56 -10.57
CA ARG A 346 -10.59 -22.97 -11.78
C ARG A 346 -11.76 -23.82 -12.29
N ILE A 347 -12.58 -23.21 -13.14
CA ILE A 347 -13.68 -23.86 -13.83
C ILE A 347 -13.58 -23.63 -15.35
N SER A 348 -13.96 -24.63 -16.14
CA SER A 348 -13.94 -24.58 -17.60
C SER A 348 -15.22 -25.17 -18.18
N PHE A 349 -15.69 -24.60 -19.29
CA PHE A 349 -16.96 -24.93 -19.91
C PHE A 349 -16.78 -25.29 -21.38
N GLU A 350 -17.48 -26.34 -21.80
CA GLU A 350 -17.64 -26.81 -23.18
C GLU A 350 -19.15 -26.88 -23.43
N ASN A 351 -19.66 -26.09 -24.37
CA ASN A 351 -21.08 -25.98 -24.67
C ASN A 351 -21.51 -26.87 -25.85
N ASP A 352 -20.56 -27.47 -26.56
CA ASP A 352 -20.81 -28.40 -27.65
C ASP A 352 -20.84 -29.87 -27.18
N PRO A 353 -21.47 -30.78 -27.96
CA PRO A 353 -21.50 -32.19 -27.62
C PRO A 353 -20.13 -32.87 -27.67
N LEU A 354 -19.81 -33.64 -26.63
CA LEU A 354 -18.55 -34.36 -26.49
C LEU A 354 -18.54 -35.68 -27.30
N MET A 355 -17.39 -36.36 -27.35
CA MET A 355 -17.25 -37.64 -28.06
C MET A 355 -16.73 -38.75 -27.15
N LEU A 356 -17.32 -39.95 -27.26
CA LEU A 356 -16.74 -41.16 -26.68
C LEU A 356 -15.71 -41.75 -27.65
N THR A 357 -14.43 -41.69 -27.30
CA THR A 357 -13.32 -42.11 -28.16
C THR A 357 -12.40 -43.12 -27.46
N GLN A 358 -11.47 -43.68 -28.23
CA GLN A 358 -10.25 -44.22 -27.61
C GLN A 358 -9.33 -43.05 -27.20
N GLY A 359 -8.44 -43.26 -26.24
CA GLY A 359 -7.44 -42.26 -25.84
C GLY A 359 -6.65 -41.74 -27.05
N GLY A 360 -6.59 -40.42 -27.23
CA GLY A 360 -5.96 -39.76 -28.38
C GLY A 360 -6.71 -39.89 -29.71
N GLY A 361 -7.83 -40.62 -29.73
CA GLY A 361 -8.68 -40.77 -30.91
C GLY A 361 -9.52 -39.52 -31.17
N THR A 362 -9.78 -39.24 -32.46
CA THR A 362 -10.54 -38.05 -32.91
C THR A 362 -11.94 -38.38 -33.45
N THR A 363 -12.33 -39.66 -33.46
CA THR A 363 -13.63 -40.12 -33.95
C THR A 363 -14.33 -41.02 -32.93
N PRO A 364 -15.66 -40.98 -32.81
CA PRO A 364 -16.40 -41.85 -31.90
C PRO A 364 -16.10 -43.33 -32.10
N SER A 365 -15.97 -44.07 -30.99
CA SER A 365 -15.65 -45.51 -30.99
C SER A 365 -16.61 -46.30 -30.11
N PRO A 366 -17.12 -47.47 -30.55
CA PRO A 366 -17.89 -48.37 -29.69
C PRO A 366 -17.03 -49.04 -28.60
N ASN A 367 -15.70 -49.02 -28.75
CA ASN A 367 -14.73 -49.52 -27.76
C ASN A 367 -14.04 -48.33 -27.08
N PHE A 368 -14.81 -47.31 -26.71
CA PHE A 368 -14.29 -46.12 -26.06
C PHE A 368 -13.68 -46.45 -24.68
N ASP A 369 -12.69 -45.67 -24.31
CA ASP A 369 -12.12 -45.63 -22.97
C ASP A 369 -12.02 -44.20 -22.43
N HIS A 370 -12.26 -43.19 -23.28
CA HIS A 370 -12.22 -41.77 -22.91
C HIS A 370 -13.46 -41.01 -23.41
N VAL A 371 -13.79 -39.95 -22.68
CA VAL A 371 -14.64 -38.85 -23.13
C VAL A 371 -13.69 -37.74 -23.61
N ARG A 372 -13.84 -37.33 -24.87
CA ARG A 372 -13.04 -36.26 -25.48
C ARG A 372 -13.82 -34.96 -25.45
N VAL A 373 -13.20 -33.94 -24.88
CA VAL A 373 -13.55 -32.52 -25.06
C VAL A 373 -12.79 -32.05 -26.30
N VAL A 374 -13.49 -31.51 -27.30
CA VAL A 374 -12.87 -31.18 -28.58
C VAL A 374 -12.02 -29.93 -28.43
N ASP A 375 -12.60 -28.92 -27.79
CA ASP A 375 -12.01 -27.66 -27.39
C ASP A 375 -12.83 -27.05 -26.24
N TRP A 376 -12.27 -26.10 -25.50
CA TRP A 376 -12.99 -25.42 -24.43
C TRP A 376 -13.54 -24.08 -24.95
N ASP A 377 -14.80 -23.77 -24.63
CA ASP A 377 -15.39 -22.47 -24.92
C ASP A 377 -14.96 -21.40 -23.90
N VAL A 378 -14.81 -21.81 -22.64
CA VAL A 378 -14.38 -20.96 -21.53
C VAL A 378 -13.37 -21.70 -20.68
N GLY A 379 -12.24 -21.07 -20.40
CA GLY A 379 -11.13 -21.70 -19.67
C GLY A 379 -10.39 -22.75 -20.49
N THR A 380 -9.58 -23.56 -19.81
CA THR A 380 -8.80 -24.66 -20.37
C THR A 380 -8.41 -25.61 -19.22
N THR A 381 -7.72 -26.70 -19.51
CA THR A 381 -6.92 -27.43 -18.50
C THR A 381 -5.42 -27.21 -18.73
N GLU A 382 -4.59 -27.50 -17.71
CA GLU A 382 -3.13 -27.38 -17.77
C GLU A 382 -2.48 -28.49 -16.90
N PRO A 383 -1.15 -28.70 -16.94
CA PRO A 383 -0.50 -29.68 -16.07
C PRO A 383 -0.85 -29.45 -14.59
N GLY A 384 -1.29 -30.49 -13.87
CA GLY A 384 -1.84 -30.37 -12.50
C GLY A 384 -3.36 -30.56 -12.44
N SER A 385 -4.07 -30.26 -13.52
CA SER A 385 -5.50 -30.57 -13.67
C SER A 385 -5.75 -32.09 -13.75
N SER A 386 -4.72 -32.92 -13.93
CA SER A 386 -4.78 -34.38 -13.96
C SER A 386 -5.63 -34.93 -12.82
N GLY A 387 -6.59 -35.79 -13.14
CA GLY A 387 -7.55 -36.36 -12.18
C GLY A 387 -8.76 -35.50 -11.86
N ALA A 388 -8.86 -34.28 -12.39
CA ALA A 388 -10.04 -33.43 -12.24
C ALA A 388 -11.29 -34.05 -12.88
N PRO A 389 -12.48 -33.88 -12.28
CA PRO A 389 -13.73 -34.42 -12.81
C PRO A 389 -14.23 -33.65 -14.05
N LEU A 390 -14.79 -34.41 -14.99
CA LEU A 390 -15.64 -33.90 -16.07
C LEU A 390 -17.10 -34.18 -15.73
N PHE A 391 -17.90 -33.12 -15.62
CA PHE A 391 -19.32 -33.18 -15.33
C PHE A 391 -20.15 -33.07 -16.62
N ASP A 392 -21.26 -33.80 -16.69
CA ASP A 392 -22.27 -33.67 -17.74
C ASP A 392 -23.24 -32.50 -17.47
N GLN A 393 -24.19 -32.31 -18.40
CA GLN A 393 -25.26 -31.31 -18.28
C GLN A 393 -26.17 -31.43 -17.03
N ASN A 394 -26.07 -32.53 -16.27
CA ASN A 394 -26.81 -32.75 -15.04
C ASN A 394 -25.90 -32.68 -13.79
N LYS A 395 -24.68 -32.15 -13.93
CA LYS A 395 -23.68 -32.07 -12.86
C LYS A 395 -23.22 -33.43 -12.34
N ARG A 396 -23.22 -34.46 -13.18
CA ARG A 396 -22.75 -35.82 -12.84
C ARG A 396 -21.41 -36.09 -13.50
N VAL A 397 -20.48 -36.67 -12.74
CA VAL A 397 -19.16 -37.05 -13.26
C VAL A 397 -19.31 -38.14 -14.32
N VAL A 398 -18.71 -37.89 -15.48
CA VAL A 398 -18.65 -38.81 -16.65
C VAL A 398 -17.22 -39.22 -17.01
N GLY A 399 -16.23 -38.61 -16.37
CA GLY A 399 -14.82 -39.01 -16.46
C GLY A 399 -13.90 -38.15 -15.60
N GLN A 400 -12.61 -38.46 -15.60
CA GLN A 400 -11.56 -37.69 -14.94
C GLN A 400 -10.39 -37.42 -15.88
N LEU A 401 -9.73 -36.26 -15.79
CA LEU A 401 -8.72 -35.85 -16.76
C LEU A 401 -7.51 -36.79 -16.76
N ASP A 402 -7.17 -37.35 -17.93
CA ASP A 402 -5.97 -38.15 -18.14
C ASP A 402 -4.87 -37.29 -18.81
N PHE A 403 -5.12 -36.85 -20.05
CA PHE A 403 -4.18 -36.01 -20.79
C PHE A 403 -4.87 -35.17 -21.86
N GLY A 404 -4.14 -34.20 -22.39
CA GLY A 404 -4.54 -33.45 -23.57
C GLY A 404 -3.52 -32.41 -23.98
N GLY A 405 -3.90 -31.59 -24.95
CA GLY A 405 -3.07 -30.50 -25.46
C GLY A 405 -3.59 -29.11 -25.13
N ALA A 406 -4.76 -29.02 -24.48
CA ALA A 406 -5.38 -27.75 -24.17
C ALA A 406 -4.43 -26.91 -23.29
N ALA A 407 -4.33 -25.63 -23.59
CA ALA A 407 -3.64 -24.63 -22.79
C ALA A 407 -4.13 -23.25 -23.22
N CYS A 408 -3.86 -22.23 -22.40
CA CYS A 408 -4.17 -20.86 -22.81
C CYS A 408 -3.47 -20.51 -24.13
N GLY A 409 -4.24 -19.94 -25.06
CA GLY A 409 -3.77 -19.60 -26.41
C GLY A 409 -3.90 -20.71 -27.45
N ASN A 410 -4.45 -21.89 -27.10
CA ASN A 410 -4.80 -22.93 -28.07
C ASN A 410 -6.18 -23.56 -27.78
N ASN A 411 -6.73 -24.23 -28.80
CA ASN A 411 -8.00 -24.98 -28.72
C ASN A 411 -7.76 -26.47 -29.00
N PHE A 412 -6.72 -27.05 -28.40
CA PHE A 412 -6.49 -28.49 -28.50
C PHE A 412 -7.38 -29.27 -27.53
N SER A 413 -7.55 -30.55 -27.82
CA SER A 413 -8.47 -31.42 -27.08
C SER A 413 -7.88 -31.94 -25.78
N ASP A 414 -8.78 -32.26 -24.86
CA ASP A 414 -8.52 -33.04 -23.65
C ASP A 414 -9.27 -34.38 -23.69
N TRP A 415 -8.66 -35.40 -23.09
CA TRP A 415 -9.21 -36.74 -22.94
C TRP A 415 -9.36 -37.07 -21.46
N PHE A 416 -10.59 -37.36 -21.08
CA PHE A 416 -10.97 -37.76 -19.73
C PHE A 416 -11.25 -39.26 -19.73
N GLY A 417 -10.64 -40.01 -18.82
CA GLY A 417 -10.92 -41.43 -18.65
C GLY A 417 -12.39 -41.65 -18.38
N SER A 418 -13.07 -42.47 -19.19
CA SER A 418 -14.53 -42.58 -19.15
C SER A 418 -15.01 -43.29 -17.88
N PHE A 419 -15.92 -42.65 -17.14
CA PHE A 419 -16.53 -43.23 -15.95
C PHE A 419 -17.30 -44.52 -16.28
N ALA A 420 -18.03 -44.55 -17.40
CA ALA A 420 -18.69 -45.74 -17.93
C ALA A 420 -17.70 -46.88 -18.22
N ARG A 421 -16.48 -46.56 -18.69
CA ARG A 421 -15.42 -47.57 -18.86
C ARG A 421 -14.87 -48.04 -17.51
N SER A 422 -14.64 -47.12 -16.58
CA SER A 422 -14.15 -47.37 -15.22
C SER A 422 -15.16 -48.17 -14.35
N TRP A 423 -16.45 -48.11 -14.67
CA TRP A 423 -17.53 -48.83 -13.96
C TRP A 423 -17.32 -50.35 -13.94
N GLU A 424 -17.01 -50.92 -15.10
CA GLU A 424 -16.68 -52.33 -15.27
C GLU A 424 -15.17 -52.59 -15.20
N GLY A 425 -14.38 -51.62 -15.63
CA GLY A 425 -12.92 -51.57 -15.52
C GLY A 425 -12.23 -52.86 -16.00
N GLY A 426 -11.30 -53.38 -15.19
CA GLY A 426 -10.60 -54.65 -15.43
C GLY A 426 -11.38 -55.90 -14.99
N GLY A 427 -12.61 -55.76 -14.50
CA GLY A 427 -13.46 -56.87 -14.07
C GLY A 427 -13.24 -57.36 -12.63
N THR A 428 -12.31 -56.78 -11.86
CA THR A 428 -12.05 -57.10 -10.45
C THR A 428 -12.38 -55.92 -9.53
N ASN A 429 -12.59 -56.17 -8.23
CA ASN A 429 -12.87 -55.11 -7.25
C ASN A 429 -11.76 -54.05 -7.17
N THR A 430 -10.51 -54.44 -7.43
CA THR A 430 -9.34 -53.56 -7.42
C THR A 430 -9.12 -52.81 -8.73
N SER A 431 -9.96 -53.03 -9.75
CA SER A 431 -9.79 -52.42 -11.07
C SER A 431 -11.08 -51.86 -11.65
N ARG A 432 -12.12 -51.62 -10.83
CA ARG A 432 -13.40 -51.03 -11.28
C ARG A 432 -14.13 -50.27 -10.15
N LEU A 433 -15.04 -49.38 -10.53
CA LEU A 433 -15.78 -48.51 -9.60
C LEU A 433 -17.00 -49.18 -8.95
N ARG A 434 -17.76 -50.01 -9.68
CA ARG A 434 -19.10 -50.46 -9.25
C ARG A 434 -19.15 -51.14 -7.87
N ASN A 435 -18.08 -51.80 -7.44
CA ASN A 435 -18.05 -52.47 -6.12
C ASN A 435 -18.00 -51.51 -4.95
N TRP A 436 -17.53 -50.29 -5.19
CA TRP A 436 -17.36 -49.27 -4.18
C TRP A 436 -18.52 -48.28 -4.23
N LEU A 437 -18.96 -47.92 -5.44
CA LEU A 437 -20.01 -46.92 -5.64
C LEU A 437 -21.43 -47.50 -5.71
N ASP A 438 -21.59 -48.80 -5.98
CA ASP A 438 -22.87 -49.54 -5.86
C ASP A 438 -22.62 -50.90 -5.18
N PRO A 439 -22.19 -50.93 -3.91
CA PRO A 439 -21.75 -52.15 -3.24
C PRO A 439 -22.87 -53.20 -3.11
N ASN A 440 -24.13 -52.75 -3.08
CA ASN A 440 -25.32 -53.59 -3.00
C ASN A 440 -25.84 -54.05 -4.38
N ASN A 441 -25.18 -53.65 -5.46
CA ASN A 441 -25.54 -54.01 -6.83
C ASN A 441 -27.02 -53.71 -7.12
N THR A 442 -27.44 -52.49 -6.78
CA THR A 442 -28.79 -51.96 -7.02
C THR A 442 -29.09 -51.82 -8.51
N GLY A 443 -28.04 -51.68 -9.34
CA GLY A 443 -28.14 -51.57 -10.79
C GLY A 443 -28.40 -50.14 -11.27
N ILE A 444 -28.27 -49.14 -10.39
CA ILE A 444 -28.31 -47.73 -10.79
C ILE A 444 -27.06 -47.41 -11.62
N LEU A 445 -27.25 -46.66 -12.71
CA LEU A 445 -26.16 -46.19 -13.56
C LEU A 445 -25.94 -44.68 -13.43
N THR A 446 -26.81 -43.98 -12.70
CA THR A 446 -26.69 -42.55 -12.45
C THR A 446 -27.09 -42.26 -11.02
N LEU A 447 -26.37 -41.33 -10.39
CA LEU A 447 -26.67 -40.82 -9.04
C LEU A 447 -26.33 -39.33 -8.99
N ASP A 448 -27.19 -38.53 -8.36
CA ASP A 448 -26.90 -37.11 -8.12
C ASP A 448 -25.95 -36.92 -6.94
N GLY A 449 -25.35 -35.73 -6.85
CA GLY A 449 -24.43 -35.42 -5.76
C GLY A 449 -25.14 -35.19 -4.43
N ARG A 450 -24.36 -35.14 -3.36
CA ARG A 450 -24.84 -34.99 -1.98
C ARG A 450 -23.91 -34.07 -1.19
N SER A 451 -24.45 -33.09 -0.48
CA SER A 451 -23.66 -32.23 0.41
C SER A 451 -23.24 -33.01 1.66
N GLN A 452 -22.04 -32.75 2.17
CA GLN A 452 -21.54 -33.26 3.45
C GLN A 452 -22.49 -32.96 4.61
N VAL A 453 -23.20 -31.83 4.58
CA VAL A 453 -24.16 -31.48 5.63
C VAL A 453 -25.33 -32.47 5.68
N GLN A 454 -25.71 -33.04 4.53
CA GLN A 454 -26.75 -34.06 4.44
C GLN A 454 -26.33 -35.44 4.97
N CYS A 455 -25.07 -35.58 5.35
CA CYS A 455 -24.47 -36.78 5.93
C CYS A 455 -24.53 -36.79 7.45
N ASN A 456 -24.82 -35.63 8.04
CA ASN A 456 -25.06 -35.45 9.47
C ASN A 456 -26.56 -35.31 9.77
N PHE A 457 -26.91 -35.39 11.04
CA PHE A 457 -28.24 -34.99 11.48
C PHE A 457 -28.34 -33.48 11.18
N PHE A 458 -29.33 -33.09 10.38
CA PHE A 458 -29.57 -31.70 10.03
C PHE A 458 -31.05 -31.36 10.16
N VAL A 459 -31.31 -30.10 10.46
CA VAL A 459 -32.63 -29.47 10.51
C VAL A 459 -32.44 -28.07 9.96
N GLU A 460 -32.67 -27.86 8.67
CA GLU A 460 -32.24 -26.64 7.96
C GLU A 460 -33.37 -25.95 7.24
N ALA A 461 -33.32 -24.63 7.16
CA ALA A 461 -34.22 -23.87 6.32
C ALA A 461 -33.71 -23.81 4.88
N THR A 462 -34.59 -23.99 3.89
CA THR A 462 -34.27 -23.82 2.46
C THR A 462 -33.83 -22.39 2.13
N GLU A 463 -34.40 -21.40 2.81
CA GLU A 463 -33.93 -20.02 2.79
C GLU A 463 -33.45 -19.68 4.19
N THR A 464 -32.18 -19.32 4.34
CA THR A 464 -31.59 -18.95 5.63
C THR A 464 -31.86 -17.49 5.98
N GLU A 465 -32.13 -16.64 5.00
CA GLU A 465 -32.46 -15.23 5.19
C GLU A 465 -33.83 -14.92 4.56
N VAL A 466 -34.75 -14.41 5.36
CA VAL A 466 -36.07 -13.97 4.89
C VAL A 466 -36.29 -12.54 5.31
N GLU A 467 -36.81 -11.75 4.39
CA GLU A 467 -37.15 -10.36 4.62
C GLU A 467 -38.64 -10.11 4.40
N ILE A 468 -39.24 -9.30 5.27
CA ILE A 468 -40.66 -9.02 5.20
C ILE A 468 -40.97 -7.55 5.43
N CYS A 469 -42.08 -7.12 4.82
CA CYS A 469 -42.77 -5.92 5.26
C CYS A 469 -43.84 -6.30 6.29
N SER A 470 -43.66 -5.87 7.53
CA SER A 470 -44.62 -6.04 8.60
C SER A 470 -45.99 -5.43 8.22
N PRO A 471 -47.13 -6.12 8.47
CA PRO A 471 -47.30 -7.29 9.33
C PRO A 471 -47.32 -8.64 8.57
N ALA A 472 -46.67 -8.75 7.41
CA ALA A 472 -46.57 -10.04 6.72
C ALA A 472 -45.89 -11.09 7.60
N ASN A 473 -46.29 -12.35 7.48
CA ASN A 473 -45.61 -13.44 8.18
C ASN A 473 -44.31 -13.76 7.46
N ALA A 474 -43.26 -14.09 8.22
CA ALA A 474 -42.07 -14.71 7.65
C ALA A 474 -42.26 -16.23 7.61
N VAL A 475 -41.82 -16.85 6.53
CA VAL A 475 -42.08 -18.27 6.25
C VAL A 475 -40.76 -18.92 5.85
N TYR A 476 -40.38 -19.96 6.57
CA TYR A 476 -39.22 -20.79 6.28
C TYR A 476 -39.66 -22.22 6.00
N THR A 477 -39.13 -22.83 4.95
CA THR A 477 -39.32 -24.27 4.71
C THR A 477 -38.18 -25.03 5.36
N ILE A 478 -38.47 -25.85 6.36
CA ILE A 478 -37.48 -26.59 7.14
C ILE A 478 -37.42 -28.02 6.63
N ALA A 479 -36.25 -28.47 6.22
CA ALA A 479 -35.94 -29.86 5.87
C ALA A 479 -35.27 -30.56 7.05
N VAL A 480 -35.61 -31.83 7.23
CA VAL A 480 -35.07 -32.68 8.30
C VAL A 480 -34.35 -33.87 7.68
N SER A 481 -33.15 -34.17 8.17
CA SER A 481 -32.36 -35.29 7.70
C SER A 481 -33.12 -36.62 7.73
N GLU A 482 -32.87 -37.46 6.73
CA GLU A 482 -33.41 -38.82 6.64
C GLU A 482 -32.76 -39.81 7.60
N ILE A 483 -31.59 -39.46 8.16
CA ILE A 483 -30.81 -40.36 9.00
C ILE A 483 -31.27 -40.40 10.47
N PHE A 484 -32.17 -39.48 10.88
CA PHE A 484 -32.86 -39.58 12.16
C PHE A 484 -33.58 -40.92 12.27
N THR A 485 -33.47 -41.58 13.43
CA THR A 485 -34.05 -42.91 13.62
C THR A 485 -35.47 -42.86 14.16
N GLY A 486 -35.84 -41.73 14.79
CA GLY A 486 -37.19 -41.42 15.27
C GLY A 486 -37.82 -40.18 14.61
N THR A 487 -39.07 -39.89 14.97
CA THR A 487 -39.72 -38.64 14.56
C THR A 487 -39.05 -37.43 15.22
N VAL A 488 -38.70 -36.41 14.44
CA VAL A 488 -37.94 -35.24 14.87
C VAL A 488 -38.87 -34.14 15.36
N THR A 489 -38.74 -33.76 16.62
CA THR A 489 -39.46 -32.64 17.22
C THR A 489 -38.71 -31.34 16.95
N LEU A 490 -39.34 -30.40 16.25
CA LEU A 490 -38.78 -29.10 15.91
C LEU A 490 -39.08 -28.04 16.99
N SER A 491 -38.16 -27.10 17.18
CA SER A 491 -38.36 -25.89 17.97
C SER A 491 -37.60 -24.71 17.36
N VAL A 492 -37.97 -23.49 17.72
CA VAL A 492 -37.24 -22.28 17.32
C VAL A 492 -37.06 -21.38 18.53
N SER A 493 -35.91 -20.73 18.60
CA SER A 493 -35.54 -19.75 19.62
C SER A 493 -34.93 -18.51 18.97
N GLY A 494 -34.85 -17.40 19.71
CA GLY A 494 -34.32 -16.13 19.20
C GLY A 494 -35.32 -15.28 18.41
N GLN A 495 -36.56 -15.74 18.21
CA GLN A 495 -37.55 -14.96 17.46
C GLN A 495 -37.89 -13.61 18.10
N PRO A 496 -38.26 -12.59 17.30
CA PRO A 496 -38.50 -11.25 17.80
C PRO A 496 -39.58 -11.22 18.90
N ALA A 497 -39.36 -10.44 19.96
CA ALA A 497 -40.30 -10.35 21.08
C ALA A 497 -41.70 -9.93 20.60
N GLY A 498 -42.73 -10.68 21.05
CA GLY A 498 -44.12 -10.44 20.66
C GLY A 498 -44.60 -11.27 19.46
N THR A 499 -43.69 -11.83 18.66
CA THR A 499 -44.05 -12.71 17.53
C THR A 499 -44.54 -14.09 18.00
N THR A 500 -45.19 -14.80 17.10
CA THR A 500 -45.62 -16.19 17.29
C THR A 500 -44.86 -17.09 16.33
N ALA A 501 -44.40 -18.26 16.79
CA ALA A 501 -43.79 -19.26 15.93
C ALA A 501 -44.66 -20.52 15.86
N SER A 502 -44.87 -21.06 14.66
CA SER A 502 -45.59 -22.31 14.46
C SER A 502 -45.01 -23.13 13.30
N PHE A 503 -44.96 -24.44 13.48
CA PHE A 503 -44.57 -25.39 12.44
C PHE A 503 -45.80 -26.07 11.85
N SER A 504 -45.89 -26.21 10.52
CA SER A 504 -47.02 -26.87 9.86
C SER A 504 -47.11 -28.36 10.22
N THR A 505 -45.96 -29.01 10.43
CA THR A 505 -45.81 -30.41 10.84
C THR A 505 -44.78 -30.48 11.97
N ASN A 506 -45.14 -31.00 13.13
CA ASN A 506 -44.20 -31.19 14.26
C ASN A 506 -44.79 -32.19 15.27
N PRO A 507 -44.19 -33.37 15.51
CA PRO A 507 -42.92 -33.86 14.96
C PRO A 507 -42.94 -34.18 13.45
N VAL A 508 -41.77 -34.13 12.81
CA VAL A 508 -41.54 -34.43 11.39
C VAL A 508 -40.95 -35.84 11.25
N LEU A 509 -41.29 -36.56 10.19
CA LEU A 509 -40.62 -37.83 9.89
C LEU A 509 -39.22 -37.57 9.30
N PRO A 510 -38.24 -38.45 9.53
CA PRO A 510 -36.93 -38.36 8.87
C PRO A 510 -37.09 -38.19 7.35
N GLY A 511 -36.35 -37.26 6.75
CA GLY A 511 -36.41 -36.91 5.33
C GLY A 511 -37.61 -36.03 4.95
N GLY A 512 -38.47 -35.68 5.91
CA GLY A 512 -39.62 -34.82 5.72
C GLY A 512 -39.30 -33.33 5.79
N THR A 513 -40.30 -32.51 5.48
CA THR A 513 -40.23 -31.05 5.60
C THR A 513 -41.35 -30.50 6.49
N SER A 514 -41.15 -29.30 7.03
CA SER A 514 -42.13 -28.54 7.79
C SER A 514 -41.98 -27.06 7.52
N THR A 515 -43.08 -26.31 7.44
CA THR A 515 -43.04 -24.86 7.27
C THR A 515 -43.06 -24.18 8.64
N LEU A 516 -41.99 -23.48 8.98
CA LEU A 516 -41.95 -22.55 10.12
C LEU A 516 -42.56 -21.22 9.69
N THR A 517 -43.60 -20.78 10.39
CA THR A 517 -44.22 -19.45 10.23
C THR A 517 -43.95 -18.60 11.46
N ILE A 518 -43.26 -17.47 11.28
CA ILE A 518 -43.17 -16.40 12.27
C ILE A 518 -44.28 -15.38 11.97
N GLY A 519 -45.32 -15.40 12.79
CA GLY A 519 -46.48 -14.52 12.70
C GLY A 519 -46.49 -13.42 13.76
N ASN A 520 -47.50 -12.56 13.73
CA ASN A 520 -47.64 -11.38 14.61
C ASN A 520 -46.41 -10.45 14.57
N THR A 521 -45.78 -10.36 13.39
CA THR A 521 -44.58 -9.54 13.11
C THR A 521 -44.84 -8.04 13.29
N GLY A 522 -46.10 -7.60 13.22
CA GLY A 522 -46.54 -6.25 13.58
C GLY A 522 -46.26 -5.81 15.03
N SER A 523 -45.90 -6.74 15.91
CA SER A 523 -45.51 -6.44 17.30
C SER A 523 -44.00 -6.38 17.52
N ALA A 524 -43.19 -6.79 16.53
CA ALA A 524 -41.74 -6.72 16.57
C ALA A 524 -41.26 -5.32 16.16
N ALA A 525 -40.09 -4.92 16.64
CA ALA A 525 -39.43 -3.73 16.12
C ALA A 525 -38.83 -4.04 14.74
N PRO A 526 -38.64 -3.04 13.87
CA PRO A 526 -37.84 -3.22 12.67
C PRO A 526 -36.39 -3.57 13.02
N GLY A 527 -35.78 -4.43 12.22
CA GLY A 527 -34.41 -4.87 12.42
C GLY A 527 -34.16 -6.29 11.92
N MET A 528 -32.91 -6.68 12.00
CA MET A 528 -32.43 -8.02 11.70
C MET A 528 -32.42 -8.86 12.97
N TYR A 529 -32.93 -10.09 12.87
CA TYR A 529 -33.05 -11.02 13.98
C TYR A 529 -32.47 -12.38 13.60
N THR A 530 -31.49 -12.84 14.35
CA THR A 530 -30.95 -14.19 14.27
C THR A 530 -31.77 -15.15 15.14
N MET A 531 -32.24 -16.25 14.55
CA MET A 531 -33.04 -17.27 15.21
C MET A 531 -32.38 -18.64 15.02
N MET A 532 -32.51 -19.50 16.03
CA MET A 532 -31.99 -20.87 16.00
C MET A 532 -33.16 -21.85 15.92
N ILE A 533 -33.18 -22.65 14.87
CA ILE A 533 -34.06 -23.81 14.73
C ILE A 533 -33.33 -25.02 15.31
N SER A 534 -34.01 -25.80 16.14
CA SER A 534 -33.49 -27.06 16.68
C SER A 534 -34.44 -28.19 16.31
N GLY A 535 -33.92 -29.37 16.02
CA GLY A 535 -34.72 -30.60 15.98
C GLY A 535 -34.04 -31.78 16.63
N THR A 536 -34.84 -32.63 17.29
CA THR A 536 -34.35 -33.83 17.99
C THR A 536 -35.32 -34.99 17.91
N ASP A 537 -34.82 -36.22 17.76
CA ASP A 537 -35.63 -37.45 17.87
C ASP A 537 -35.63 -38.05 19.29
N GLY A 538 -34.99 -37.36 20.24
CA GLY A 538 -34.83 -37.77 21.64
C GLY A 538 -33.50 -38.46 21.95
N VAL A 539 -32.72 -38.84 20.93
CA VAL A 539 -31.35 -39.35 21.06
C VAL A 539 -30.39 -38.41 20.38
N ASP A 540 -30.68 -38.07 19.12
CA ASP A 540 -29.87 -37.22 18.28
C ASP A 540 -30.51 -35.82 18.16
N ALA A 541 -29.70 -34.81 17.88
CA ALA A 541 -30.16 -33.42 17.74
C ALA A 541 -29.32 -32.68 16.70
N ALA A 542 -29.95 -31.71 16.04
CA ALA A 542 -29.33 -30.79 15.10
C ALA A 542 -29.91 -29.39 15.26
N ASP A 543 -29.09 -28.38 15.02
CA ASP A 543 -29.43 -26.97 15.10
C ASP A 543 -29.07 -26.25 13.78
N SER A 544 -29.83 -25.23 13.42
CA SER A 544 -29.57 -24.38 12.25
C SER A 544 -29.94 -22.94 12.55
N GLU A 545 -29.08 -22.02 12.13
CA GLU A 545 -29.28 -20.58 12.27
C GLU A 545 -30.02 -20.02 11.04
N ILE A 546 -30.99 -19.13 11.28
CA ILE A 546 -31.71 -18.39 10.23
C ILE A 546 -31.83 -16.92 10.63
N GLN A 547 -31.96 -16.03 9.64
CA GLN A 547 -32.15 -14.61 9.83
C GLN A 547 -33.51 -14.14 9.31
N LEU A 548 -34.11 -13.23 10.08
CA LEU A 548 -35.33 -12.51 9.74
C LEU A 548 -35.06 -11.01 9.76
N THR A 549 -35.17 -10.35 8.62
CA THR A 549 -35.19 -8.88 8.57
C THR A 549 -36.62 -8.37 8.47
N ILE A 550 -37.03 -7.59 9.48
CA ILE A 550 -38.35 -6.98 9.54
C ILE A 550 -38.22 -5.50 9.20
N TYR A 551 -38.92 -5.07 8.16
CA TYR A 551 -39.20 -3.66 7.90
C TYR A 551 -40.64 -3.34 8.30
N ASP A 552 -40.93 -2.12 8.73
CA ASP A 552 -42.29 -1.66 9.02
C ASP A 552 -42.78 -0.56 8.07
N THR A 553 -41.88 -0.05 7.23
CA THR A 553 -42.17 0.97 6.22
C THR A 553 -41.21 0.85 5.05
N ALA A 554 -41.61 1.39 3.90
CA ALA A 554 -40.68 1.68 2.81
C ALA A 554 -39.57 2.63 3.30
N PRO A 555 -38.38 2.60 2.70
CA PRO A 555 -37.22 3.34 3.21
C PRO A 555 -37.45 4.84 3.31
N GLY A 556 -36.77 5.46 4.27
CA GLY A 556 -36.79 6.92 4.46
C GLY A 556 -36.05 7.67 3.34
N ILE A 557 -36.16 9.00 3.37
CA ILE A 557 -35.35 9.86 2.50
C ILE A 557 -33.87 9.77 2.90
N LEU A 558 -32.99 9.81 1.91
CA LEU A 558 -31.54 9.82 2.05
C LEU A 558 -30.97 11.16 1.58
N SER A 559 -29.73 11.46 1.97
CA SER A 559 -28.97 12.62 1.48
C SER A 559 -27.89 12.20 0.50
N LEU A 560 -27.73 12.98 -0.56
CA LEU A 560 -26.65 12.82 -1.54
C LEU A 560 -25.36 13.46 -1.01
N SER A 561 -24.21 12.90 -1.41
CA SER A 561 -22.89 13.34 -0.93
C SER A 561 -22.01 13.85 -2.08
N TYR A 562 -21.81 13.04 -3.13
CA TYR A 562 -20.98 13.38 -4.30
C TYR A 562 -21.60 12.86 -5.60
N PRO A 563 -21.53 13.59 -6.73
CA PRO A 563 -21.07 14.98 -6.84
C PRO A 563 -21.94 15.97 -6.05
N PRO A 564 -21.38 16.98 -5.35
CA PRO A 564 -22.16 17.94 -4.57
C PRO A 564 -23.12 18.75 -5.46
N ASP A 565 -24.23 19.21 -4.90
CA ASP A 565 -25.21 20.00 -5.65
C ASP A 565 -24.60 21.29 -6.22
N GLN A 566 -24.89 21.55 -7.49
CA GLN A 566 -24.43 22.68 -8.29
C GLN A 566 -22.90 22.78 -8.43
N SER A 567 -22.17 21.70 -8.13
CA SER A 567 -20.73 21.64 -8.36
C SER A 567 -20.40 21.77 -9.84
N THR A 568 -19.28 22.40 -10.14
CA THR A 568 -18.72 22.51 -11.48
C THR A 568 -17.33 21.91 -11.50
N SER A 569 -16.78 21.66 -12.69
CA SER A 569 -15.48 21.02 -12.86
C SER A 569 -15.40 19.62 -12.25
N VAL A 570 -16.53 18.90 -12.24
CA VAL A 570 -16.56 17.49 -11.83
C VAL A 570 -15.91 16.64 -12.92
N GLU A 571 -15.26 15.57 -12.49
CA GLU A 571 -14.65 14.60 -13.39
C GLU A 571 -15.70 13.98 -14.34
N THR A 572 -15.26 13.56 -15.52
CA THR A 572 -16.13 12.86 -16.49
C THR A 572 -16.50 11.45 -16.03
N GLN A 573 -15.79 10.89 -15.04
CA GLN A 573 -16.09 9.58 -14.45
C GLN A 573 -16.31 9.65 -12.93
N PRO A 574 -17.32 10.40 -12.44
CA PRO A 574 -17.47 10.63 -11.01
C PRO A 574 -17.97 9.38 -10.27
N ILE A 575 -17.49 9.19 -9.04
CA ILE A 575 -18.04 8.18 -8.11
C ILE A 575 -19.22 8.78 -7.36
N PHE A 576 -20.44 8.42 -7.77
CA PHE A 576 -21.65 8.83 -7.07
C PHE A 576 -21.69 8.25 -5.67
N SER A 577 -22.05 9.05 -4.67
CA SER A 577 -22.14 8.59 -3.28
C SER A 577 -23.26 9.27 -2.51
N TRP A 578 -23.88 8.52 -1.60
CA TRP A 578 -24.99 8.99 -0.77
C TRP A 578 -24.98 8.34 0.61
N ALA A 579 -25.79 8.86 1.54
CA ALA A 579 -26.00 8.26 2.85
C ALA A 579 -27.01 7.09 2.77
N ALA A 580 -26.82 6.07 3.61
CA ALA A 580 -27.77 4.97 3.69
C ALA A 580 -29.17 5.47 4.09
N ALA A 581 -30.21 5.01 3.39
CA ALA A 581 -31.58 5.36 3.73
C ALA A 581 -32.02 4.65 5.03
N PRO A 582 -32.80 5.29 5.92
CA PRO A 582 -33.41 4.58 7.04
C PRO A 582 -34.25 3.39 6.53
N GLN A 583 -33.94 2.18 7.01
CA GLN A 583 -34.53 0.92 6.52
C GLN A 583 -34.31 0.63 5.02
N GLY A 584 -33.33 1.28 4.38
CA GLY A 584 -32.92 1.00 3.00
C GLY A 584 -32.04 -0.23 2.90
N GLN A 585 -32.31 -1.07 1.91
CA GLN A 585 -31.57 -2.30 1.64
C GLN A 585 -30.82 -2.20 0.32
N THR A 586 -31.55 -1.84 -0.74
CA THR A 586 -30.98 -1.57 -2.06
C THR A 586 -31.33 -0.16 -2.50
N TYR A 587 -30.69 0.32 -3.55
CA TYR A 587 -30.86 1.68 -4.06
C TYR A 587 -31.16 1.69 -5.55
N GLN A 588 -31.82 2.76 -5.97
CA GLN A 588 -31.96 3.13 -7.37
C GLN A 588 -31.35 4.50 -7.62
N LEU A 589 -30.38 4.57 -8.53
CA LEU A 589 -29.72 5.79 -8.99
C LEU A 589 -30.29 6.19 -10.36
N VAL A 590 -30.58 7.47 -10.54
CA VAL A 590 -30.94 8.05 -11.83
C VAL A 590 -30.03 9.22 -12.14
N VAL A 591 -29.45 9.24 -13.34
CA VAL A 591 -28.65 10.36 -13.87
C VAL A 591 -29.24 10.78 -15.22
N ALA A 592 -29.37 12.08 -15.47
CA ALA A 592 -30.00 12.63 -16.68
C ALA A 592 -29.37 13.95 -17.13
N LEU A 593 -29.68 14.35 -18.36
CA LEU A 593 -29.24 15.62 -18.97
C LEU A 593 -30.21 16.79 -18.74
N ASP A 594 -31.35 16.55 -18.11
CA ASP A 594 -32.38 17.55 -17.85
C ASP A 594 -32.86 17.50 -16.40
N PRO A 595 -33.28 18.65 -15.82
CA PRO A 595 -33.76 18.71 -14.44
C PRO A 595 -35.05 17.91 -14.20
N GLY A 596 -35.77 17.54 -15.26
CA GLY A 596 -36.95 16.68 -15.18
C GLY A 596 -36.62 15.19 -15.05
N LEU A 597 -35.34 14.81 -15.21
CA LEU A 597 -34.86 13.43 -15.25
C LEU A 597 -35.63 12.59 -16.29
N THR A 598 -35.79 13.13 -17.51
CA THR A 598 -36.51 12.48 -18.61
C THR A 598 -35.59 11.98 -19.72
N ASN A 599 -34.45 12.65 -19.92
CA ASN A 599 -33.37 12.30 -20.83
C ASN A 599 -32.27 11.58 -20.05
N LEU A 600 -32.49 10.29 -19.81
CA LEU A 600 -31.67 9.47 -18.92
C LEU A 600 -30.31 9.13 -19.54
N VAL A 601 -29.28 9.25 -18.71
CA VAL A 601 -27.92 8.75 -18.94
C VAL A 601 -27.74 7.41 -18.24
N ALA A 602 -28.25 7.29 -17.00
CA ALA A 602 -28.22 6.07 -16.21
C ALA A 602 -29.49 5.89 -15.37
N ASN A 603 -29.89 4.64 -15.13
CA ASN A 603 -31.05 4.29 -14.29
C ASN A 603 -30.84 2.90 -13.66
N GLU A 604 -29.91 2.86 -12.71
CA GLU A 604 -29.48 1.63 -12.06
C GLU A 604 -30.37 1.29 -10.88
N THR A 605 -30.74 0.02 -10.73
CA THR A 605 -31.61 -0.48 -9.65
C THR A 605 -30.99 -1.69 -8.98
N GLY A 606 -31.29 -1.89 -7.69
CA GLY A 606 -30.79 -3.06 -6.94
C GLY A 606 -29.37 -2.89 -6.41
N LEU A 607 -28.86 -1.66 -6.38
CA LEU A 607 -27.53 -1.37 -5.86
C LEU A 607 -27.48 -1.65 -4.36
N GLY A 608 -26.62 -2.58 -3.91
CA GLY A 608 -26.44 -2.88 -2.48
C GLY A 608 -25.52 -1.89 -1.75
N ALA A 609 -24.65 -1.20 -2.49
CA ALA A 609 -23.74 -0.19 -1.95
C ALA A 609 -24.36 1.21 -1.93
N THR A 610 -23.78 2.11 -1.14
CA THR A 610 -24.12 3.55 -1.12
C THR A 610 -23.22 4.38 -2.02
N THR A 611 -22.55 3.72 -2.97
CA THR A 611 -21.69 4.31 -3.98
C THR A 611 -21.94 3.68 -5.34
N TYR A 612 -21.63 4.40 -6.41
CA TYR A 612 -21.72 3.89 -7.78
C TYR A 612 -20.67 4.56 -8.68
N SER A 613 -19.91 3.76 -9.41
CA SER A 613 -18.91 4.18 -10.40
C SER A 613 -19.19 3.51 -11.74
N GLY A 614 -18.52 3.96 -12.82
CA GLY A 614 -18.62 3.34 -14.14
C GLY A 614 -19.43 4.12 -15.19
N LEU A 615 -19.79 5.38 -14.92
CA LEU A 615 -20.33 6.26 -15.97
C LEU A 615 -19.20 7.04 -16.63
N ASN A 616 -19.22 7.06 -17.97
CA ASN A 616 -18.40 7.95 -18.79
C ASN A 616 -19.28 9.10 -19.29
N LEU A 617 -19.15 10.26 -18.65
CA LEU A 617 -19.93 11.46 -18.92
C LEU A 617 -19.18 12.38 -19.87
N ALA A 618 -19.89 13.02 -20.80
CA ALA A 618 -19.31 14.06 -21.66
C ALA A 618 -18.82 15.26 -20.82
N SER A 619 -17.70 15.87 -21.22
CA SER A 619 -17.12 17.08 -20.63
C SER A 619 -17.94 18.34 -20.91
N SER A 620 -17.85 19.36 -20.04
CA SER A 620 -18.64 20.61 -20.12
C SER A 620 -20.17 20.41 -20.20
N VAL A 621 -20.70 19.32 -19.62
CA VAL A 621 -22.14 19.02 -19.62
C VAL A 621 -22.69 19.02 -18.20
N THR A 622 -23.85 19.64 -18.03
CA THR A 622 -24.59 19.59 -16.76
C THR A 622 -25.46 18.35 -16.69
N TYR A 623 -25.28 17.57 -15.63
CA TYR A 623 -26.08 16.40 -15.29
C TYR A 623 -26.92 16.65 -14.04
N TYR A 624 -28.05 15.95 -13.97
CA TYR A 624 -28.96 15.94 -12.83
C TYR A 624 -29.07 14.51 -12.33
N TRP A 625 -29.00 14.32 -11.02
CA TRP A 625 -29.04 12.99 -10.45
C TRP A 625 -29.80 12.94 -9.13
N ARG A 626 -30.34 11.76 -8.82
CA ARG A 626 -31.04 11.48 -7.56
C ARG A 626 -31.00 9.99 -7.25
N VAL A 627 -31.22 9.67 -5.98
CA VAL A 627 -31.24 8.28 -5.50
C VAL A 627 -32.47 8.06 -4.61
N ARG A 628 -32.99 6.84 -4.57
CA ARG A 628 -33.96 6.40 -3.55
C ARG A 628 -33.58 5.04 -2.97
N GLY A 629 -33.90 4.83 -1.69
CA GLY A 629 -33.79 3.51 -1.06
C GLY A 629 -34.99 2.61 -1.41
N MET A 630 -34.76 1.31 -1.42
CA MET A 630 -35.73 0.26 -1.66
C MET A 630 -35.59 -0.84 -0.59
N ASN A 631 -36.72 -1.46 -0.21
CA ASN A 631 -36.79 -2.65 0.64
C ASN A 631 -38.07 -3.45 0.31
N SER A 632 -38.35 -4.51 1.07
CA SER A 632 -39.55 -5.34 0.84
C SER A 632 -40.90 -4.66 1.13
N CYS A 633 -40.93 -3.52 1.85
CA CYS A 633 -42.11 -2.66 1.95
C CYS A 633 -42.33 -1.77 0.73
N GLY A 634 -41.34 -1.67 -0.16
CA GLY A 634 -41.41 -0.97 -1.43
C GLY A 634 -40.36 0.13 -1.56
N ASN A 635 -40.65 1.07 -2.48
CA ASN A 635 -39.72 2.14 -2.82
C ASN A 635 -39.92 3.33 -1.88
N GLY A 636 -38.81 3.81 -1.31
CA GLY A 636 -38.77 5.06 -0.56
C GLY A 636 -38.97 6.28 -1.46
N PRO A 637 -39.07 7.47 -0.85
CA PRO A 637 -39.09 8.72 -1.60
C PRO A 637 -37.75 8.93 -2.31
N TRP A 638 -37.78 9.67 -3.42
CA TRP A 638 -36.57 10.19 -4.05
C TRP A 638 -35.88 11.20 -3.13
N SER A 639 -34.55 11.21 -3.15
CA SER A 639 -33.75 12.32 -2.65
C SER A 639 -34.09 13.62 -3.38
N ASP A 640 -33.58 14.73 -2.84
CA ASP A 640 -33.43 15.95 -3.64
C ASP A 640 -32.63 15.64 -4.91
N THR A 641 -32.92 16.37 -5.98
CA THR A 641 -32.19 16.25 -7.24
C THR A 641 -30.98 17.17 -7.17
N PHE A 642 -29.79 16.59 -7.20
CA PHE A 642 -28.55 17.34 -7.30
C PHE A 642 -28.23 17.57 -8.77
N SER A 643 -27.56 18.67 -9.05
CA SER A 643 -26.97 18.95 -10.36
C SER A 643 -25.46 19.07 -10.25
N PHE A 644 -24.73 18.76 -11.30
CA PHE A 644 -23.31 19.07 -11.40
C PHE A 644 -22.92 19.29 -12.86
N THR A 645 -21.84 20.02 -13.11
CA THR A 645 -21.29 20.24 -14.45
C THR A 645 -19.91 19.62 -14.53
N THR A 646 -19.71 18.73 -15.49
CA THR A 646 -18.39 18.16 -15.75
C THR A 646 -17.43 19.25 -16.24
N GLY A 647 -16.15 19.12 -15.90
CA GLY A 647 -15.13 20.09 -16.28
C GLY A 647 -14.94 20.22 -17.80
N ALA A 648 -14.37 21.35 -18.21
CA ALA A 648 -13.84 21.50 -19.56
C ALA A 648 -12.56 20.69 -19.66
N GLU A 649 -12.56 19.76 -20.60
CA GLU A 649 -11.41 18.93 -20.91
C GLU A 649 -10.50 19.69 -21.86
N ASP A 650 -9.23 19.85 -21.48
CA ASP A 650 -8.18 20.40 -22.33
C ASP A 650 -7.21 19.29 -22.72
N CYS A 651 -7.19 18.94 -23.99
CA CYS A 651 -6.31 17.91 -24.55
C CYS A 651 -5.13 18.57 -25.24
N SER A 652 -3.92 18.25 -24.77
CA SER A 652 -2.69 18.82 -25.33
C SER A 652 -1.68 17.74 -25.70
N ASN A 653 -1.10 17.89 -26.89
CA ASN A 653 -0.01 17.05 -27.39
C ASN A 653 1.34 17.56 -26.90
N GLN A 654 2.08 16.71 -26.20
CA GLN A 654 3.33 17.03 -25.54
C GLN A 654 4.44 16.08 -26.03
N PRO A 655 5.27 16.51 -26.99
CA PRO A 655 6.35 15.68 -27.51
C PRO A 655 7.51 15.59 -26.51
N SER A 656 8.12 14.42 -26.38
CA SER A 656 9.35 14.26 -25.61
C SER A 656 10.52 14.95 -26.31
N THR A 657 11.29 15.72 -25.54
CA THR A 657 12.57 16.29 -26.00
C THR A 657 13.76 15.40 -25.64
N ASN A 658 13.54 14.29 -24.92
CA ASN A 658 14.58 13.37 -24.48
C ASN A 658 14.75 12.20 -25.47
N VAL A 659 14.90 12.56 -26.74
CA VAL A 659 15.09 11.65 -27.89
C VAL A 659 16.05 12.31 -28.90
N PRO A 660 16.77 11.54 -29.73
CA PRO A 660 16.76 10.08 -29.78
C PRO A 660 17.52 9.42 -28.62
N VAL A 661 17.07 8.24 -28.21
CA VAL A 661 17.75 7.37 -27.23
C VAL A 661 18.22 6.11 -27.93
N THR A 662 19.51 5.79 -27.84
CA THR A 662 20.11 4.61 -28.47
C THR A 662 19.77 3.34 -27.70
N ILE A 663 19.29 2.31 -28.40
CA ILE A 663 19.15 0.93 -27.92
C ILE A 663 20.45 0.19 -28.27
N PRO A 664 21.27 -0.20 -27.28
CA PRO A 664 22.56 -0.87 -27.51
C PRO A 664 22.41 -2.21 -28.25
N PRO A 665 23.27 -2.53 -29.23
CA PRO A 665 23.19 -3.79 -29.96
C PRO A 665 23.78 -5.01 -29.22
N VAL A 666 24.03 -4.89 -27.92
CA VAL A 666 24.77 -5.88 -27.12
C VAL A 666 24.18 -5.99 -25.72
N GLY A 667 23.91 -7.22 -25.30
CA GLY A 667 23.27 -7.53 -24.01
C GLY A 667 21.76 -7.41 -24.11
N THR A 668 21.08 -7.35 -22.97
CA THR A 668 19.62 -7.17 -22.87
C THR A 668 19.31 -5.78 -22.26
N PRO A 669 19.51 -4.70 -23.03
CA PRO A 669 19.46 -3.35 -22.47
C PRO A 669 18.04 -2.92 -22.14
N THR A 670 17.91 -2.14 -21.06
CA THR A 670 16.71 -1.35 -20.78
C THR A 670 17.07 0.12 -20.93
N ILE A 671 16.39 0.83 -21.82
CA ILE A 671 16.53 2.27 -22.00
C ILE A 671 15.30 3.01 -21.49
N SER A 672 15.47 4.28 -21.14
CA SER A 672 14.37 5.15 -20.77
C SER A 672 14.45 6.51 -21.45
N SER A 673 13.30 7.09 -21.73
CA SER A 673 13.12 8.46 -22.19
C SER A 673 12.09 9.14 -21.30
N THR A 674 12.32 10.40 -20.97
CA THR A 674 11.49 11.16 -20.01
C THR A 674 10.79 12.35 -20.67
N LEU A 675 9.59 12.66 -20.19
CA LEU A 675 8.78 13.81 -20.58
C LEU A 675 8.27 14.50 -19.32
N ASN A 676 8.67 15.75 -19.06
CA ASN A 676 8.24 16.50 -17.88
C ASN A 676 7.08 17.44 -18.24
N LEU A 677 5.90 17.20 -17.66
CA LEU A 677 4.70 17.98 -17.90
C LEU A 677 4.49 19.02 -16.79
N ALA A 678 4.17 20.25 -17.19
CA ALA A 678 3.89 21.35 -16.27
C ALA A 678 2.40 21.51 -15.91
N VAL A 679 1.52 20.90 -16.71
CA VAL A 679 0.06 20.96 -16.52
C VAL A 679 -0.31 20.15 -15.28
N ALA A 680 -1.20 20.71 -14.45
CA ALA A 680 -1.78 20.07 -13.28
C ALA A 680 -3.31 20.01 -13.43
N GLY A 681 -3.92 18.99 -12.85
CA GLY A 681 -5.36 18.73 -12.93
C GLY A 681 -5.63 17.24 -12.83
N THR A 682 -6.84 16.81 -13.14
CA THR A 682 -7.22 15.40 -13.17
C THR A 682 -7.16 14.87 -14.60
N ILE A 683 -6.38 13.80 -14.85
CA ILE A 683 -6.34 13.11 -16.13
C ILE A 683 -7.70 12.50 -16.45
N THR A 684 -8.20 12.77 -17.66
CA THR A 684 -9.42 12.16 -18.21
C THR A 684 -9.14 11.20 -19.35
N ASP A 685 -8.03 11.39 -20.07
CA ASP A 685 -7.58 10.51 -21.15
C ASP A 685 -6.07 10.69 -21.40
N VAL A 686 -5.40 9.61 -21.82
CA VAL A 686 -3.97 9.60 -22.18
C VAL A 686 -3.78 8.80 -23.46
N ASN A 687 -3.17 9.40 -24.47
CA ASN A 687 -2.72 8.71 -25.68
C ASN A 687 -1.19 8.82 -25.83
N VAL A 688 -0.56 7.75 -26.32
CA VAL A 688 0.86 7.81 -26.73
C VAL A 688 0.92 8.10 -28.21
N VAL A 689 1.57 9.21 -28.57
CA VAL A 689 1.60 9.71 -29.94
C VAL A 689 3.03 9.77 -30.49
N ASP A 690 3.16 9.69 -31.80
CA ASP A 690 4.42 9.85 -32.54
C ASP A 690 5.53 8.87 -32.11
N LEU A 691 5.15 7.64 -31.71
CA LEU A 691 6.11 6.63 -31.26
C LEU A 691 6.83 6.01 -32.46
N MET A 692 8.03 6.50 -32.72
CA MET A 692 8.91 5.97 -33.76
C MET A 692 10.14 5.32 -33.15
N VAL A 693 10.36 4.05 -33.45
CA VAL A 693 11.54 3.29 -33.01
C VAL A 693 12.17 2.62 -34.22
N ALA A 694 13.48 2.82 -34.39
CA ALA A 694 14.26 2.01 -35.31
C ALA A 694 14.77 0.78 -34.57
N HIS A 695 14.44 -0.42 -35.04
CA HIS A 695 14.94 -1.69 -34.51
C HIS A 695 14.86 -2.76 -35.59
N THR A 696 15.82 -3.68 -35.63
CA THR A 696 15.88 -4.71 -36.68
C THR A 696 15.10 -5.98 -36.35
N TRP A 697 14.74 -6.17 -35.08
CA TRP A 697 13.86 -7.23 -34.60
C TRP A 697 12.86 -6.68 -33.58
N VAL A 698 11.62 -6.43 -34.00
CA VAL A 698 10.65 -5.72 -33.14
C VAL A 698 10.07 -6.58 -32.01
N SER A 699 10.12 -7.91 -32.15
CA SER A 699 9.67 -8.86 -31.12
C SER A 699 10.56 -8.89 -29.88
N ASP A 700 11.71 -8.22 -29.88
CA ASP A 700 12.60 -8.20 -28.71
C ASP A 700 12.21 -7.10 -27.72
N LEU A 701 11.36 -6.15 -28.17
CA LEU A 701 11.06 -4.93 -27.42
C LEU A 701 9.76 -5.03 -26.62
N THR A 702 9.85 -4.62 -25.35
CA THR A 702 8.70 -4.33 -24.49
C THR A 702 8.66 -2.84 -24.14
N PHE A 703 7.50 -2.21 -24.29
CA PHE A 703 7.29 -0.78 -24.04
C PHE A 703 6.43 -0.59 -22.80
N THR A 704 6.92 0.18 -21.83
CA THR A 704 6.19 0.51 -20.60
C THR A 704 6.16 2.01 -20.40
N LEU A 705 4.99 2.60 -20.21
CA LEU A 705 4.81 3.99 -19.81
C LEU A 705 4.58 4.06 -18.29
N THR A 706 5.27 4.96 -17.61
CA THR A 706 5.13 5.22 -16.17
C THR A 706 4.77 6.68 -15.92
N SER A 707 3.73 6.92 -15.10
CA SER A 707 3.27 8.26 -14.70
C SER A 707 4.12 8.85 -13.56
N PRO A 708 4.02 10.17 -13.28
CA PRO A 708 4.70 10.81 -12.15
C PRO A 708 4.34 10.23 -10.78
N GLU A 709 3.14 9.64 -10.64
CA GLU A 709 2.66 9.00 -9.41
C GLU A 709 3.16 7.55 -9.25
N GLY A 710 3.78 6.98 -10.29
CA GLY A 710 4.42 5.67 -10.27
C GLY A 710 3.60 4.54 -10.90
N THR A 711 2.37 4.82 -11.34
CA THR A 711 1.56 3.88 -12.12
C THR A 711 2.25 3.52 -13.42
N SER A 712 2.25 2.25 -13.79
CA SER A 712 2.97 1.73 -14.96
C SER A 712 2.07 0.85 -15.82
N VAL A 713 2.08 1.11 -17.13
CA VAL A 713 1.25 0.45 -18.14
C VAL A 713 2.14 -0.08 -19.26
N VAL A 714 2.05 -1.37 -19.56
CA VAL A 714 2.69 -2.01 -20.72
C VAL A 714 1.88 -1.71 -21.97
N LEU A 715 2.49 -1.00 -22.92
CA LEU A 715 1.83 -0.58 -24.16
C LEU A 715 1.83 -1.71 -25.20
N LEU A 716 2.97 -2.37 -25.39
CA LEU A 716 3.11 -3.59 -26.18
C LEU A 716 4.28 -4.43 -25.66
N ALA A 717 4.26 -5.73 -25.97
CA ALA A 717 5.35 -6.65 -25.69
C ALA A 717 5.45 -7.69 -26.82
N GLU A 718 6.66 -7.88 -27.35
CA GLU A 718 7.06 -9.03 -28.17
C GLU A 718 6.14 -9.32 -29.37
N ILE A 719 5.88 -8.32 -30.20
CA ILE A 719 5.00 -8.44 -31.38
C ILE A 719 5.79 -8.61 -32.69
N CYS A 720 5.12 -9.12 -33.72
CA CYS A 720 5.56 -9.09 -35.12
C CYS A 720 6.87 -9.84 -35.48
N GLU A 721 7.21 -10.90 -34.76
CA GLU A 721 8.32 -11.82 -35.11
C GLU A 721 9.59 -11.07 -35.57
N ASP A 722 10.11 -11.35 -36.77
CA ASP A 722 11.35 -10.80 -37.35
C ASP A 722 11.18 -9.52 -38.16
N GLU A 723 10.08 -8.79 -37.95
CA GLU A 723 9.84 -7.51 -38.60
C GLU A 723 10.69 -6.37 -38.01
N ASN A 724 10.72 -5.24 -38.74
CA ASN A 724 11.59 -4.10 -38.40
C ASN A 724 10.77 -2.84 -38.10
N ASN A 725 11.27 -2.06 -37.13
CA ASN A 725 10.83 -0.72 -36.73
C ASN A 725 9.39 -0.61 -36.20
N PHE A 726 9.15 0.45 -35.43
CA PHE A 726 7.83 0.90 -35.00
C PHE A 726 7.55 2.30 -35.54
N ASP A 727 6.32 2.51 -36.02
CA ASP A 727 5.73 3.80 -36.33
C ASP A 727 4.22 3.67 -36.07
N LEU A 728 3.81 3.96 -34.83
CA LEU A 728 2.45 3.78 -34.33
C LEU A 728 2.11 4.73 -33.16
N ASN A 729 0.83 4.77 -32.79
CA ASN A 729 0.30 5.47 -31.61
C ASN A 729 -0.51 4.48 -30.75
N PHE A 730 -0.74 4.82 -29.48
CA PHE A 730 -1.63 4.09 -28.58
C PHE A 730 -2.74 4.95 -28.04
N ASP A 731 -3.94 4.38 -28.04
CA ASP A 731 -5.21 4.94 -27.54
C ASP A 731 -6.10 3.75 -27.17
N ASP A 732 -6.82 3.83 -26.06
CA ASP A 732 -7.73 2.78 -25.61
C ASP A 732 -8.89 2.52 -26.58
N ASP A 733 -9.25 3.49 -27.41
CA ASP A 733 -10.22 3.38 -28.50
C ASP A 733 -9.57 3.04 -29.86
N GLY A 734 -8.26 2.77 -29.88
CA GLY A 734 -7.51 2.35 -31.05
C GLY A 734 -7.95 1.01 -31.65
N ALA A 735 -7.40 0.67 -32.82
CA ALA A 735 -7.63 -0.64 -33.41
C ALA A 735 -6.99 -1.77 -32.57
N VAL A 736 -7.68 -2.89 -32.41
CA VAL A 736 -7.18 -4.03 -31.62
C VAL A 736 -5.99 -4.73 -32.29
N ALA A 737 -5.99 -4.82 -33.61
CA ALA A 737 -4.95 -5.53 -34.35
C ALA A 737 -3.86 -4.57 -34.84
N ILE A 738 -2.63 -4.74 -34.33
CA ILE A 738 -1.44 -4.05 -34.83
C ILE A 738 -0.94 -4.80 -36.08
N PRO A 739 -0.73 -4.12 -37.23
CA PRO A 739 -0.19 -4.74 -38.43
C PRO A 739 1.28 -5.15 -38.22
N CYS A 740 1.72 -6.18 -38.93
CA CYS A 740 3.12 -6.58 -38.98
C CYS A 740 3.64 -6.42 -40.43
N PRO A 741 4.68 -5.60 -40.67
CA PRO A 741 5.45 -4.78 -39.71
C PRO A 741 4.61 -3.67 -39.05
N PRO A 742 4.89 -3.29 -37.77
CA PRO A 742 4.12 -2.31 -36.99
C PRO A 742 4.49 -0.86 -37.36
N VAL A 743 4.34 -0.56 -38.65
CA VAL A 743 4.68 0.72 -39.27
C VAL A 743 3.49 1.32 -40.01
N GLY A 744 3.45 2.65 -40.15
CA GLY A 744 2.41 3.36 -40.89
C GLY A 744 1.60 4.38 -40.07
N GLY A 745 1.98 4.63 -38.82
CA GLY A 745 1.46 5.71 -37.98
C GLY A 745 0.03 5.51 -37.51
N GLY A 746 -0.45 4.26 -37.47
CA GLY A 746 -1.80 3.92 -37.01
C GLY A 746 -1.92 3.98 -35.49
N THR A 747 -3.14 4.13 -34.98
CA THR A 747 -3.45 4.14 -33.55
C THR A 747 -4.07 2.80 -33.12
N TYR A 748 -3.52 2.20 -32.08
CA TYR A 748 -3.87 0.85 -31.64
C TYR A 748 -4.13 0.77 -30.13
N LYS A 749 -4.89 -0.23 -29.71
CA LYS A 749 -5.08 -0.48 -28.28
C LYS A 749 -3.79 -0.96 -27.63
N PRO A 750 -3.37 -0.39 -26.50
CA PRO A 750 -2.26 -0.91 -25.72
C PRO A 750 -2.62 -2.26 -25.08
N VAL A 751 -1.61 -3.04 -24.68
CA VAL A 751 -1.79 -4.32 -23.96
C VAL A 751 -2.46 -4.11 -22.60
N GLN A 752 -2.08 -3.05 -21.89
CA GLN A 752 -2.76 -2.56 -20.69
C GLN A 752 -3.38 -1.19 -21.00
N PRO A 753 -4.61 -0.91 -20.55
CA PRO A 753 -5.31 0.32 -20.93
C PRO A 753 -4.63 1.57 -20.37
N LEU A 754 -4.50 2.60 -21.19
CA LEU A 754 -4.01 3.93 -20.79
C LEU A 754 -4.97 4.63 -19.83
N SER A 755 -6.25 4.28 -19.82
CA SER A 755 -7.25 4.74 -18.86
C SER A 755 -6.92 4.37 -17.41
N THR A 756 -5.92 3.51 -17.18
CA THR A 756 -5.35 3.25 -15.85
C THR A 756 -4.80 4.54 -15.22
N PHE A 757 -4.38 5.51 -16.02
CA PHE A 757 -3.91 6.82 -15.55
C PHE A 757 -5.04 7.81 -15.25
N ASN A 758 -6.30 7.50 -15.60
CA ASN A 758 -7.41 8.42 -15.38
C ASN A 758 -7.64 8.64 -13.88
N GLY A 759 -7.82 9.90 -13.48
CA GLY A 759 -7.90 10.30 -12.08
C GLY A 759 -6.58 10.77 -11.46
N GLU A 760 -5.43 10.45 -12.06
CA GLU A 760 -4.12 10.93 -11.56
C GLU A 760 -3.84 12.39 -11.95
N ASN A 761 -2.84 13.00 -11.31
CA ASN A 761 -2.32 14.30 -11.72
C ASN A 761 -1.19 14.13 -12.75
N PRO A 762 -1.27 14.73 -13.95
CA PRO A 762 -0.25 14.54 -14.98
C PRO A 762 1.05 15.30 -14.72
N GLN A 763 1.07 16.21 -13.73
CA GLN A 763 2.20 17.09 -13.47
C GLN A 763 3.42 16.31 -13.01
N GLY A 764 4.54 16.48 -13.71
CA GLY A 764 5.81 15.85 -13.36
C GLY A 764 6.37 14.98 -14.48
N VAL A 765 7.24 14.04 -14.10
CA VAL A 765 8.06 13.26 -15.05
C VAL A 765 7.35 11.96 -15.42
N TRP A 766 6.94 11.87 -16.68
CA TRP A 766 6.53 10.65 -17.36
C TRP A 766 7.76 9.93 -17.91
N THR A 767 7.79 8.61 -17.81
CA THR A 767 8.92 7.79 -18.28
C THR A 767 8.42 6.71 -19.24
N LEU A 768 8.89 6.74 -20.49
CA LEU A 768 8.77 5.63 -21.42
C LEU A 768 10.02 4.75 -21.28
N THR A 769 9.81 3.49 -20.91
CA THR A 769 10.86 2.47 -20.77
C THR A 769 10.73 1.47 -21.90
N ILE A 770 11.86 1.15 -22.56
CA ILE A 770 11.95 0.12 -23.59
C ILE A 770 12.97 -0.90 -23.13
N SER A 771 12.52 -2.14 -22.93
CA SER A 771 13.40 -3.27 -22.63
C SER A 771 13.60 -4.09 -23.88
N ASP A 772 14.85 -4.40 -24.20
CA ASP A 772 15.26 -5.32 -25.25
C ASP A 772 15.74 -6.62 -24.59
N ALA A 773 14.98 -7.70 -24.82
CA ALA A 773 15.15 -8.97 -24.12
C ALA A 773 16.21 -9.88 -24.74
N PHE A 774 16.71 -9.57 -25.94
CA PHE A 774 17.61 -10.43 -26.69
C PHE A 774 18.88 -9.67 -27.11
N ASP A 775 19.97 -10.41 -27.34
CA ASP A 775 21.23 -9.84 -27.78
C ASP A 775 21.36 -9.94 -29.31
N GLU A 776 22.31 -9.16 -29.88
CA GLU A 776 22.79 -9.19 -31.28
C GLU A 776 22.31 -8.06 -32.19
N ASP A 777 21.23 -7.37 -31.87
CA ASP A 777 20.74 -6.25 -32.66
C ASP A 777 20.30 -5.06 -31.80
N GLY A 778 20.15 -3.90 -32.42
CA GLY A 778 19.97 -2.65 -31.69
C GLY A 778 19.42 -1.55 -32.56
N GLY A 779 19.23 -0.37 -31.98
CA GLY A 779 18.40 0.63 -32.62
C GLY A 779 18.35 1.97 -31.91
N SER A 780 17.23 2.68 -32.09
CA SER A 780 16.97 3.93 -31.38
C SER A 780 15.49 4.26 -31.26
N LEU A 781 15.08 4.71 -30.09
CA LEU A 781 13.85 5.47 -29.91
C LEU A 781 14.07 6.87 -30.52
N ASN A 782 13.34 7.18 -31.58
CA ASN A 782 13.54 8.41 -32.36
C ASN A 782 12.58 9.54 -31.94
N SER A 783 11.34 9.20 -31.63
CA SER A 783 10.31 10.13 -31.14
C SER A 783 9.26 9.38 -30.33
N TRP A 784 8.61 10.12 -29.43
CA TRP A 784 7.34 9.80 -28.80
C TRP A 784 6.83 11.07 -28.09
N GLY A 785 5.55 11.08 -27.76
CA GLY A 785 4.90 12.10 -26.95
C GLY A 785 3.65 11.56 -26.29
N LEU A 786 3.03 12.39 -25.47
CA LEU A 786 1.73 12.11 -24.87
C LEU A 786 0.71 13.15 -25.35
N GLU A 787 -0.45 12.70 -25.78
CA GLU A 787 -1.66 13.51 -25.73
C GLU A 787 -2.27 13.29 -24.35
N ILE A 788 -2.37 14.34 -23.54
CA ILE A 788 -3.04 14.25 -22.24
C ILE A 788 -4.24 15.18 -22.25
N CYS A 789 -5.40 14.61 -21.95
CA CYS A 789 -6.63 15.33 -21.65
C CYS A 789 -6.77 15.47 -20.14
N VAL A 790 -6.97 16.70 -19.67
CA VAL A 790 -7.19 16.99 -18.25
C VAL A 790 -8.37 17.92 -18.03
N ILE A 791 -8.96 17.80 -16.84
CA ILE A 791 -9.74 18.87 -16.22
C ILE A 791 -8.78 19.64 -15.30
N ALA A 792 -8.42 20.86 -15.69
CA ALA A 792 -7.44 21.67 -14.96
C ALA A 792 -8.02 22.22 -13.64
N ASP A 793 -7.23 22.14 -12.56
CA ASP A 793 -7.63 22.68 -11.26
C ASP A 793 -7.58 24.22 -11.24
N ALA A 794 -8.61 24.84 -10.65
CA ALA A 794 -8.62 26.27 -10.37
C ALA A 794 -7.73 26.56 -9.15
N PHE A 795 -6.61 27.26 -9.36
CA PHE A 795 -5.72 27.71 -8.30
C PHE A 795 -5.15 29.09 -8.62
N VAL A 796 -4.71 29.79 -7.58
CA VAL A 796 -3.97 31.05 -7.71
C VAL A 796 -2.69 31.00 -6.89
N SER A 797 -1.62 31.60 -7.39
CA SER A 797 -0.34 31.68 -6.68
C SER A 797 0.23 33.08 -6.73
N VAL A 798 0.95 33.46 -5.67
CA VAL A 798 1.63 34.75 -5.56
C VAL A 798 3.14 34.59 -5.68
N ASP A 799 3.78 35.45 -6.47
CA ASP A 799 5.23 35.53 -6.61
C ASP A 799 5.72 36.98 -6.43
N PRO A 800 6.57 37.28 -5.43
CA PRO A 800 7.05 36.37 -4.38
C PRO A 800 6.00 36.12 -3.28
N ALA A 801 6.01 34.93 -2.67
CA ALA A 801 5.12 34.59 -1.54
C ALA A 801 5.47 35.29 -0.22
N GLN A 802 6.61 35.98 -0.16
CA GLN A 802 7.06 36.78 0.99
C GLN A 802 7.64 38.09 0.48
N LEU A 803 7.23 39.22 1.09
CA LEU A 803 7.69 40.55 0.68
C LEU A 803 7.96 41.42 1.91
N ALA A 804 9.06 42.18 1.90
CA ALA A 804 9.39 43.14 2.96
C ALA A 804 9.47 44.56 2.38
N VAL A 805 8.73 45.50 2.97
CA VAL A 805 8.58 46.89 2.47
C VAL A 805 8.62 47.88 3.63
N CYS A 806 9.19 49.06 3.40
CA CYS A 806 9.21 50.12 4.41
C CYS A 806 7.82 50.74 4.62
N GLU A 807 7.51 51.16 5.84
CA GLU A 807 6.27 51.87 6.15
C GLU A 807 6.10 53.12 5.26
N GLY A 808 4.91 53.29 4.67
CA GLY A 808 4.60 54.38 3.76
C GLY A 808 4.99 54.16 2.29
N GLU A 809 5.72 53.09 1.96
CA GLU A 809 5.98 52.69 0.57
C GLU A 809 4.87 51.79 0.01
N THR A 810 4.88 51.57 -1.31
CA THR A 810 3.96 50.67 -2.01
C THR A 810 4.59 49.29 -2.19
N ALA A 811 3.81 48.24 -2.00
CA ALA A 811 4.25 46.85 -2.21
C ALA A 811 3.64 46.28 -3.50
N THR A 812 4.44 45.61 -4.34
CA THR A 812 3.97 45.00 -5.60
C THR A 812 4.37 43.53 -5.69
N PHE A 813 3.46 42.68 -6.16
CA PHE A 813 3.70 41.25 -6.43
C PHE A 813 2.87 40.78 -7.62
N GLU A 814 3.28 39.68 -8.24
CA GLU A 814 2.53 39.03 -9.31
C GLU A 814 1.59 37.96 -8.74
N LEU A 815 0.40 37.85 -9.32
CA LEU A 815 -0.62 36.84 -9.02
C LEU A 815 -0.90 36.04 -10.28
N ASP A 816 -0.45 34.79 -10.31
CA ASP A 816 -0.75 33.86 -11.39
C ASP A 816 -2.11 33.22 -11.17
N VAL A 817 -2.95 33.27 -12.20
CA VAL A 817 -4.27 32.62 -12.22
C VAL A 817 -4.20 31.40 -13.12
N SER A 818 -4.53 30.22 -12.57
CA SER A 818 -4.48 28.97 -13.35
C SER A 818 -5.50 28.97 -14.50
N SER A 819 -5.31 28.07 -15.46
CA SER A 819 -6.26 27.82 -16.54
C SER A 819 -7.54 27.10 -16.08
N GLY A 820 -7.61 26.63 -14.83
CA GLY A 820 -8.77 25.89 -14.30
C GLY A 820 -10.00 26.75 -13.96
N PHE A 821 -9.90 28.07 -14.10
CA PHE A 821 -11.07 28.95 -14.08
C PHE A 821 -11.76 28.93 -15.45
N ALA A 822 -13.10 28.91 -15.48
CA ALA A 822 -13.92 28.90 -16.68
C ALA A 822 -14.14 30.30 -17.30
N GLY A 823 -13.77 31.38 -16.59
CA GLY A 823 -13.92 32.75 -17.07
C GLY A 823 -13.04 33.78 -16.33
N PRO A 824 -13.19 35.09 -16.64
CA PRO A 824 -12.44 36.15 -15.96
C PRO A 824 -12.64 36.12 -14.44
N VAL A 825 -11.53 36.21 -13.70
CA VAL A 825 -11.48 35.95 -12.27
C VAL A 825 -11.61 37.25 -11.48
N SER A 826 -12.55 37.27 -10.53
CA SER A 826 -12.72 38.31 -9.53
C SER A 826 -11.84 38.03 -8.31
N LEU A 827 -11.14 39.05 -7.81
CA LEU A 827 -10.19 38.92 -6.70
C LEU A 827 -10.65 39.74 -5.49
N THR A 828 -10.57 39.15 -4.29
CA THR A 828 -10.82 39.84 -3.02
C THR A 828 -9.65 39.66 -2.07
N PHE A 829 -9.31 40.72 -1.35
CA PHE A 829 -8.16 40.75 -0.43
C PHE A 829 -8.63 40.91 1.02
N SER A 830 -8.08 40.08 1.91
CA SER A 830 -8.30 40.19 3.36
C SER A 830 -6.96 40.12 4.11
N GLY A 831 -6.95 40.49 5.40
CA GLY A 831 -5.70 40.52 6.20
C GLY A 831 -4.74 41.68 5.90
N LEU A 832 -5.17 42.64 5.08
CA LEU A 832 -4.42 43.88 4.80
C LEU A 832 -4.22 44.74 6.06
N PRO A 833 -3.08 45.46 6.18
CA PRO A 833 -2.88 46.47 7.21
C PRO A 833 -4.01 47.50 7.24
N ALA A 834 -4.30 48.05 8.43
CA ALA A 834 -5.40 49.00 8.59
C ALA A 834 -5.21 50.24 7.69
N GLY A 835 -6.17 50.50 6.81
CA GLY A 835 -6.14 51.62 5.86
C GLY A 835 -5.44 51.33 4.54
N ALA A 836 -4.83 50.15 4.37
CA ALA A 836 -4.22 49.73 3.11
C ALA A 836 -5.27 49.43 2.04
N VAL A 837 -4.91 49.66 0.77
CA VAL A 837 -5.76 49.40 -0.40
C VAL A 837 -4.99 48.54 -1.39
N ALA A 838 -5.65 47.53 -1.95
CA ALA A 838 -5.10 46.69 -3.03
C ALA A 838 -5.71 47.10 -4.38
N THR A 839 -4.86 47.27 -5.39
CA THR A 839 -5.26 47.48 -6.79
C THR A 839 -4.65 46.40 -7.67
N VAL A 840 -5.41 45.88 -8.64
CA VAL A 840 -4.97 44.77 -9.51
C VAL A 840 -5.05 45.18 -10.98
N ASP A 841 -4.02 44.84 -11.76
CA ASP A 841 -3.98 45.03 -13.21
C ASP A 841 -3.55 43.73 -13.93
N PRO A 842 -4.40 43.14 -14.80
CA PRO A 842 -5.79 43.53 -15.08
C PRO A 842 -6.71 43.29 -13.88
N ALA A 843 -7.77 44.09 -13.76
CA ALA A 843 -8.72 43.99 -12.63
C ALA A 843 -9.52 42.67 -12.59
N MET A 844 -9.64 41.98 -13.73
CA MET A 844 -10.20 40.63 -13.83
C MET A 844 -9.31 39.81 -14.77
N PRO A 845 -8.23 39.18 -14.28
CA PRO A 845 -7.37 38.34 -15.11
C PRO A 845 -8.17 37.18 -15.74
N ALA A 846 -7.85 36.87 -16.99
CA ALA A 846 -8.37 35.68 -17.65
C ALA A 846 -7.67 34.41 -17.09
N PRO A 847 -8.28 33.21 -17.26
CA PRO A 847 -7.61 31.96 -16.91
C PRO A 847 -6.25 31.83 -17.62
N GLY A 848 -5.21 31.42 -16.89
CA GLY A 848 -3.84 31.32 -17.38
C GLY A 848 -3.08 32.66 -17.49
N GLN A 849 -3.64 33.75 -16.96
CA GLN A 849 -3.03 35.08 -16.99
C GLN A 849 -2.42 35.46 -15.64
N THR A 850 -1.26 36.13 -15.68
CA THR A 850 -0.66 36.80 -14.52
C THR A 850 -1.22 38.22 -14.36
N ALA A 851 -1.58 38.60 -13.13
CA ALA A 851 -1.98 39.95 -12.77
C ALA A 851 -1.01 40.57 -11.76
N THR A 852 -0.68 41.84 -11.93
CA THR A 852 0.14 42.59 -10.99
C THR A 852 -0.75 43.20 -9.90
N VAL A 853 -0.45 42.90 -8.64
CA VAL A 853 -1.14 43.46 -7.46
C VAL A 853 -0.26 44.52 -6.81
N THR A 854 -0.82 45.71 -6.57
CA THR A 854 -0.17 46.82 -5.85
C THR A 854 -0.91 47.11 -4.55
N LEU A 855 -0.20 47.14 -3.42
CA LEU A 855 -0.71 47.54 -2.11
C LEU A 855 -0.20 48.94 -1.75
N GLU A 856 -1.11 49.84 -1.40
CA GLU A 856 -0.82 51.22 -1.04
C GLU A 856 -1.32 51.56 0.38
N ASN A 857 -0.88 52.70 0.94
CA ASN A 857 -1.23 53.19 2.29
C ASN A 857 -0.84 52.23 3.43
N LEU A 858 0.33 51.61 3.30
CA LEU A 858 0.85 50.64 4.27
C LEU A 858 1.35 51.34 5.54
N SER A 859 0.74 51.03 6.69
CA SER A 859 1.09 51.59 8.00
C SER A 859 1.03 50.54 9.12
N GLY A 860 1.75 50.79 10.21
CA GLY A 860 1.83 49.89 11.36
C GLY A 860 2.85 48.75 11.14
N PRO A 861 4.11 48.88 11.60
CA PRO A 861 5.14 47.87 11.37
C PRO A 861 4.78 46.53 12.02
N GLY A 862 5.04 45.44 11.30
CA GLY A 862 4.64 44.09 11.69
C GLY A 862 4.64 43.12 10.51
N ILE A 863 4.26 41.87 10.77
CA ILE A 863 4.06 40.84 9.74
C ILE A 863 2.56 40.65 9.55
N TYR A 864 2.11 40.77 8.31
CA TYR A 864 0.71 40.61 7.90
C TYR A 864 0.57 39.43 6.95
N THR A 865 -0.45 38.62 7.15
CA THR A 865 -0.84 37.56 6.22
C THR A 865 -1.98 38.09 5.36
N VAL A 866 -1.68 38.46 4.13
CA VAL A 866 -2.66 38.95 3.15
C VAL A 866 -3.21 37.76 2.40
N SER A 867 -4.51 37.48 2.57
CA SER A 867 -5.19 36.41 1.85
C SER A 867 -5.86 36.96 0.60
N VAL A 868 -5.64 36.27 -0.52
CA VAL A 868 -6.19 36.58 -1.83
C VAL A 868 -7.16 35.47 -2.21
N ASP A 869 -8.45 35.78 -2.25
CA ASP A 869 -9.50 34.88 -2.72
C ASP A 869 -9.87 35.22 -4.17
N ALA A 870 -9.94 34.21 -5.02
CA ALA A 870 -10.16 34.30 -6.46
C ALA A 870 -11.39 33.50 -6.86
N THR A 871 -12.29 34.06 -7.67
CA THR A 871 -13.48 33.34 -8.18
C THR A 871 -13.96 33.88 -9.52
N ASP A 872 -14.40 32.99 -10.42
CA ASP A 872 -15.12 33.33 -11.66
C ASP A 872 -16.63 33.07 -11.56
N GLY A 873 -17.11 32.69 -10.36
CA GLY A 873 -18.48 32.26 -10.08
C GLY A 873 -18.56 30.74 -9.84
N PRO A 874 -18.32 29.90 -10.85
CA PRO A 874 -18.27 28.44 -10.72
C PRO A 874 -17.12 27.90 -9.86
N SER A 875 -15.92 28.45 -10.03
CA SER A 875 -14.69 28.01 -9.36
C SER A 875 -14.20 29.05 -8.35
N SER A 876 -13.51 28.60 -7.30
CA SER A 876 -12.86 29.49 -6.33
C SER A 876 -11.55 28.91 -5.81
N ALA A 877 -10.54 29.75 -5.64
CA ALA A 877 -9.26 29.38 -5.04
C ALA A 877 -8.72 30.51 -4.14
N SER A 878 -7.85 30.17 -3.19
CA SER A 878 -7.26 31.15 -2.27
C SER A 878 -5.76 30.93 -2.12
N THR A 879 -5.02 32.02 -1.89
CA THR A 879 -3.58 31.99 -1.60
C THR A 879 -3.20 33.09 -0.60
N GLU A 880 -1.98 33.02 -0.05
CA GLU A 880 -1.51 33.95 0.98
C GLU A 880 -0.16 34.57 0.63
N LEU A 881 -0.05 35.88 0.85
CA LEU A 881 1.20 36.64 0.84
C LEU A 881 1.56 37.03 2.28
N SER A 882 2.78 36.74 2.70
CA SER A 882 3.33 37.31 3.93
C SER A 882 4.03 38.63 3.64
N LEU A 883 3.45 39.71 4.17
CA LEU A 883 3.96 41.07 4.03
C LEU A 883 4.60 41.52 5.34
N GLN A 884 5.92 41.70 5.34
CA GLN A 884 6.66 42.31 6.43
C GLN A 884 6.76 43.82 6.21
N LEU A 885 6.04 44.60 7.03
CA LEU A 885 6.17 46.05 7.08
C LEU A 885 7.24 46.45 8.09
N VAL A 886 8.29 47.08 7.59
CA VAL A 886 9.45 47.51 8.38
C VAL A 886 9.35 49.01 8.67
N GLY A 887 9.29 49.36 9.95
CA GLY A 887 9.36 50.76 10.40
C GLY A 887 10.80 51.21 10.64
N ALA A 888 10.98 52.51 10.88
CA ALA A 888 12.26 53.03 11.37
C ALA A 888 12.67 52.31 12.67
N PRO A 889 13.98 52.08 12.91
CA PRO A 889 14.43 51.45 14.15
C PRO A 889 13.99 52.29 15.35
N PRO A 890 13.64 51.67 16.50
CA PRO A 890 13.29 52.42 17.69
C PRO A 890 14.49 53.24 18.20
N ALA A 891 14.23 54.27 19.01
CA ALA A 891 15.26 55.06 19.67
C ALA A 891 16.14 54.20 20.59
N THR A 892 17.46 54.38 20.57
CA THR A 892 18.40 53.61 21.42
C THR A 892 18.45 54.13 22.85
N PHE A 893 18.72 53.22 23.80
CA PHE A 893 18.91 53.55 25.21
C PHE A 893 20.39 53.78 25.52
N LEU A 894 20.71 54.97 26.01
CA LEU A 894 22.06 55.38 26.39
C LEU A 894 22.48 54.76 27.73
N SER A 895 23.76 54.39 27.87
CA SER A 895 24.28 53.67 29.05
C SER A 895 25.38 54.44 29.80
N LEU A 896 26.50 54.79 29.14
CA LEU A 896 27.61 55.53 29.75
C LEU A 896 28.13 56.62 28.79
N PRO A 897 28.58 57.79 29.26
CA PRO A 897 28.39 58.30 30.62
C PRO A 897 26.91 58.38 31.01
N THR A 898 26.56 58.03 32.26
CA THR A 898 25.17 58.12 32.71
C THR A 898 24.71 59.57 32.74
N ASP A 899 23.41 59.80 32.59
CA ASP A 899 22.85 61.14 32.66
C ASP A 899 23.22 61.86 33.98
N ALA A 900 23.58 63.14 33.86
CA ALA A 900 24.10 64.01 34.90
C ALA A 900 25.39 63.53 35.63
N ALA A 901 26.21 62.68 35.01
CA ALA A 901 27.48 62.24 35.61
C ALA A 901 28.49 63.39 35.80
N VAL A 902 29.18 63.42 36.93
CA VAL A 902 30.29 64.37 37.21
C VAL A 902 31.60 63.63 37.43
N ASP A 903 32.74 64.34 37.33
CA ASP A 903 34.09 63.78 37.49
C ASP A 903 34.44 62.70 36.45
N VAL A 904 33.91 62.86 35.23
CA VAL A 904 34.12 61.94 34.11
C VAL A 904 35.53 62.13 33.53
N ASP A 905 36.22 61.04 33.20
CA ASP A 905 37.54 61.09 32.55
C ASP A 905 37.50 61.95 31.27
N LEU A 906 38.62 62.60 30.92
CA LEU A 906 38.68 63.42 29.69
C LEU A 906 38.56 62.60 28.40
N LEU A 907 38.65 61.26 28.48
CA LEU A 907 38.47 60.32 27.36
C LEU A 907 37.44 59.24 27.76
N PRO A 908 36.17 59.61 28.00
CA PRO A 908 35.17 58.64 28.44
C PRO A 908 34.75 57.73 27.29
N ALA A 909 34.42 56.48 27.61
CA ALA A 909 33.77 55.59 26.66
C ALA A 909 32.26 55.87 26.65
N PHE A 910 31.72 56.21 25.48
CA PHE A 910 30.30 56.30 25.21
C PHE A 910 29.75 54.91 24.90
N THR A 911 28.64 54.51 25.52
CA THR A 911 28.01 53.19 25.29
C THR A 911 26.50 53.28 25.29
N TRP A 912 25.83 52.55 24.40
CA TRP A 912 24.37 52.47 24.29
C TRP A 912 23.92 51.04 23.95
N GLN A 913 22.62 50.78 23.99
CA GLN A 913 22.05 49.48 23.65
C GLN A 913 21.83 49.31 22.14
N SER A 914 22.11 48.12 21.61
CA SER A 914 21.76 47.79 20.23
C SER A 914 20.24 47.63 20.08
N ASN A 915 19.65 48.17 19.01
CA ASN A 915 18.21 48.06 18.74
C ASN A 915 17.90 47.17 17.52
N PRO A 916 16.78 46.40 17.54
CA PRO A 916 16.31 45.67 16.36
C PRO A 916 16.04 46.62 15.18
N GLY A 917 16.52 46.28 13.99
CA GLY A 917 16.34 47.08 12.77
C GLY A 917 17.36 48.22 12.58
N ALA A 918 18.21 48.51 13.57
CA ALA A 918 19.29 49.49 13.43
C ALA A 918 20.54 48.83 12.82
N GLN A 919 20.97 49.31 11.67
CA GLN A 919 22.19 48.83 10.98
C GLN A 919 23.44 49.59 11.41
N SER A 920 23.27 50.88 11.74
CA SER A 920 24.34 51.75 12.19
C SER A 920 23.82 52.80 13.16
N TYR A 921 24.75 53.53 13.77
CA TYR A 921 24.47 54.57 14.75
C TYR A 921 25.28 55.83 14.43
N LEU A 922 24.77 56.98 14.82
CA LEU A 922 25.49 58.24 14.78
C LEU A 922 25.54 58.81 16.20
N LEU A 923 26.75 58.84 16.78
CA LEU A 923 27.01 59.45 18.07
C LEU A 923 27.21 60.95 17.90
N GLU A 924 26.41 61.73 18.61
CA GLU A 924 26.46 63.18 18.64
C GLU A 924 26.80 63.63 20.06
N VAL A 925 27.88 64.40 20.23
CA VAL A 925 28.26 65.04 21.50
C VAL A 925 28.45 66.53 21.26
N SER A 926 27.91 67.37 22.14
CA SER A 926 27.81 68.83 21.99
C SER A 926 28.01 69.53 23.35
N GLU A 927 28.56 70.74 23.36
CA GLU A 927 28.52 71.60 24.56
C GLU A 927 27.19 72.37 24.67
N ASP A 928 26.45 72.46 23.57
CA ASP A 928 25.13 73.08 23.48
C ASP A 928 24.03 72.01 23.64
N PRO A 929 23.12 72.13 24.63
CA PRO A 929 22.02 71.18 24.80
C PRO A 929 21.03 71.16 23.62
N ALA A 930 21.02 72.17 22.75
CA ALA A 930 20.23 72.16 21.52
C ALA A 930 20.92 71.44 20.35
N PHE A 931 22.14 70.92 20.54
CA PHE A 931 22.98 70.28 19.52
C PHE A 931 23.21 71.17 18.27
N GLY A 932 23.35 72.49 18.47
CA GLY A 932 23.63 73.44 17.38
C GLY A 932 25.07 73.36 16.83
N SER A 933 26.00 72.78 17.58
CA SER A 933 27.39 72.53 17.17
C SER A 933 27.92 71.26 17.81
N PHE A 934 28.66 70.45 17.07
CA PHE A 934 29.12 69.15 17.56
C PHE A 934 30.61 69.16 17.92
N VAL A 935 30.91 68.58 19.07
CA VAL A 935 32.25 68.22 19.52
C VAL A 935 32.62 66.85 18.97
N ILE A 936 31.67 65.91 18.98
CA ILE A 936 31.77 64.62 18.30
C ILE A 936 30.53 64.45 17.42
N PHE A 937 30.76 64.11 16.17
CA PHE A 937 29.72 63.74 15.21
C PHE A 937 30.22 62.53 14.44
N GLN A 938 29.92 61.34 14.96
CA GLN A 938 30.62 60.13 14.55
C GLN A 938 29.66 59.00 14.18
N PRO A 939 29.57 58.64 12.89
CA PRO A 939 28.90 57.41 12.49
C PRO A 939 29.72 56.18 12.91
N THR A 940 29.03 55.13 13.35
CA THR A 940 29.63 53.89 13.84
C THR A 940 28.64 52.73 13.77
N ASN A 941 29.14 51.51 13.54
CA ASN A 941 28.32 50.30 13.63
C ASN A 941 28.44 49.62 15.00
N ASN A 942 29.33 50.13 15.85
CA ASN A 942 29.52 49.66 17.21
C ASN A 942 28.58 50.41 18.16
N THR A 943 28.20 49.76 19.26
CA THR A 943 27.43 50.39 20.34
C THR A 943 28.31 51.03 21.42
N THR A 944 29.59 51.21 21.11
CA THR A 944 30.58 51.85 21.99
C THR A 944 31.53 52.73 21.18
N PHE A 945 31.96 53.85 21.77
CA PHE A 945 32.91 54.77 21.16
C PHE A 945 33.75 55.48 22.23
N THR A 946 35.07 55.49 22.06
CA THR A 946 35.99 56.28 22.90
C THR A 946 36.67 57.33 22.04
N PRO A 947 36.62 58.63 22.40
CA PRO A 947 37.26 59.68 21.63
C PRO A 947 38.78 59.54 21.61
N LEU A 948 39.42 60.07 20.57
CA LEU A 948 40.88 60.08 20.43
C LEU A 948 41.53 61.34 21.02
N LEU A 949 40.75 62.41 21.19
CA LEU A 949 41.17 63.67 21.77
C LEU A 949 40.47 63.88 23.10
N ALA A 950 41.23 64.34 24.10
CA ALA A 950 40.71 64.62 25.42
C ALA A 950 39.73 65.79 25.35
N PHE A 951 38.59 65.64 26.00
CA PHE A 951 37.68 66.75 26.26
C PHE A 951 38.34 67.77 27.20
N GLU A 952 37.89 69.01 27.11
CA GLU A 952 38.31 70.08 28.03
C GLU A 952 37.91 69.73 29.48
N GLU A 953 38.75 70.09 30.44
CA GLU A 953 38.49 69.84 31.87
C GLU A 953 37.35 70.70 32.41
N LEU A 954 36.64 70.19 33.43
CA LEU A 954 35.50 70.85 34.09
C LEU A 954 34.38 71.35 33.16
N THR A 955 34.25 70.76 31.97
CA THR A 955 33.30 71.18 30.94
C THR A 955 32.12 70.22 30.86
N THR A 956 30.91 70.76 30.72
CA THR A 956 29.66 69.97 30.58
C THR A 956 29.38 69.71 29.11
N TYR A 957 29.07 68.45 28.78
CA TYR A 957 28.70 68.00 27.44
C TYR A 957 27.37 67.27 27.47
N TYR A 958 26.63 67.39 26.37
CA TYR A 958 25.39 66.72 26.06
C TYR A 958 25.63 65.70 24.95
N TRP A 959 25.08 64.51 25.06
CA TRP A 959 25.25 63.49 24.04
C TRP A 959 23.98 62.70 23.77
N ARG A 960 23.83 62.27 22.53
CA ARG A 960 22.72 61.43 22.06
C ARG A 960 23.20 60.53 20.93
N VAL A 961 22.40 59.52 20.61
CA VAL A 961 22.70 58.58 19.53
C VAL A 961 21.50 58.45 18.61
N THR A 962 21.73 58.63 17.31
CA THR A 962 20.74 58.36 16.27
C THR A 962 20.92 56.93 15.77
N ALA A 963 19.89 56.10 15.90
CA ALA A 963 19.85 54.75 15.34
C ALA A 963 19.35 54.82 13.89
N ILE A 964 20.09 54.23 12.95
CA ILE A 964 19.83 54.31 11.51
C ILE A 964 19.61 52.89 10.97
N GLY A 965 18.47 52.67 10.33
CA GLY A 965 18.06 51.40 9.72
C GLY A 965 17.61 51.58 8.27
N ASP A 966 17.25 50.49 7.60
CA ASP A 966 16.86 50.50 6.18
C ASP A 966 15.66 51.42 5.89
N CYS A 967 14.73 51.51 6.84
CA CYS A 967 13.46 52.24 6.69
C CYS A 967 13.41 53.55 7.49
N GLY A 968 14.55 54.11 7.88
CA GLY A 968 14.64 55.43 8.51
C GLY A 968 15.59 55.52 9.69
N GLU A 969 15.56 56.66 10.39
CA GLU A 969 16.39 56.94 11.55
C GLU A 969 15.59 57.47 12.74
N THR A 970 16.01 57.12 13.95
CA THR A 970 15.38 57.60 15.19
C THR A 970 16.45 58.06 16.17
N VAL A 971 16.28 59.27 16.70
CA VAL A 971 17.19 59.89 17.66
C VAL A 971 16.83 59.47 19.08
N SER A 972 17.83 59.14 19.92
CA SER A 972 17.64 58.89 21.35
C SER A 972 17.29 60.17 22.12
N GLU A 973 16.87 60.01 23.38
CA GLU A 973 16.96 61.11 24.35
C GLU A 973 18.44 61.53 24.54
N SER A 974 18.67 62.76 24.99
CA SER A 974 20.01 63.30 25.25
C SER A 974 20.39 63.20 26.72
N PHE A 975 21.60 62.73 27.02
CA PHE A 975 22.18 62.70 28.37
C PHE A 975 23.23 63.80 28.54
N GLU A 976 23.47 64.26 29.77
CA GLU A 976 24.53 65.24 30.10
C GLU A 976 25.63 64.67 31.02
N PHE A 977 26.87 65.16 30.92
CA PHE A 977 27.96 64.83 31.86
C PHE A 977 29.03 65.94 31.96
N GLN A 978 29.83 65.96 33.04
CA GLN A 978 30.92 66.92 33.27
C GLN A 978 32.28 66.24 33.50
N THR A 979 33.33 66.75 32.86
CA THR A 979 34.70 66.21 32.88
C THR A 979 35.53 66.60 34.13
N ARG A 980 36.53 65.78 34.48
CA ARG A 980 37.45 65.97 35.64
C ARG A 980 38.61 66.96 35.39
N MET A 981 39.44 67.24 36.41
CA MET A 981 40.68 68.05 36.35
C MET A 981 41.95 67.18 36.47
N ILE A 982 43.07 67.48 35.78
CA ILE A 982 44.32 66.69 35.85
C ILE A 982 45.52 67.53 36.37
N SER A 983 46.32 67.00 37.33
CA SER A 983 47.52 67.70 37.89
C SER A 983 48.88 67.04 37.54
N SER A 984 49.75 67.82 36.88
CA SER A 984 51.22 67.67 36.61
C SER A 984 51.67 67.24 35.19
N VAL A 985 52.55 68.07 34.60
CA VAL A 985 53.15 67.96 33.25
C VAL A 985 54.66 68.27 33.36
N GLN A 986 55.57 67.49 32.73
CA GLN A 986 57.02 67.80 32.63
C GLN A 986 57.38 68.33 31.23
N GLU A 987 58.14 69.43 31.16
CA GLU A 987 58.63 70.07 29.93
C GLU A 987 60.12 69.78 29.68
N ILE A 988 60.49 69.62 28.41
CA ILE A 988 61.88 69.63 27.97
C ILE A 988 62.04 70.24 26.57
N GLY A 989 63.09 71.02 26.35
CA GLY A 989 63.30 71.71 25.07
C GLY A 989 62.18 72.70 24.70
N GLY A 990 61.48 73.24 25.71
CA GLY A 990 60.35 74.14 25.55
C GLY A 990 59.02 73.47 25.19
N ALA A 991 58.93 72.13 25.16
CA ALA A 991 57.70 71.41 24.88
C ALA A 991 57.39 70.37 25.96
N THR A 992 56.10 70.14 26.21
CA THR A 992 55.64 69.00 27.01
C THR A 992 55.63 67.75 26.13
N PHE A 993 55.91 66.58 26.71
CA PHE A 993 55.97 65.35 25.92
C PHE A 993 55.18 64.21 26.55
N LEU A 994 54.68 63.31 25.71
CA LEU A 994 54.01 62.09 26.13
C LEU A 994 54.49 60.89 25.31
N LEU A 995 54.33 59.71 25.88
CA LEU A 995 54.69 58.43 25.25
C LEU A 995 53.42 57.65 24.93
N SER A 996 53.26 57.23 23.68
CA SER A 996 52.09 56.47 23.25
C SER A 996 52.42 55.43 22.16
N PRO A 997 51.91 54.18 22.25
CA PRO A 997 51.20 53.63 23.40
C PRO A 997 52.16 53.32 24.56
N ASN A 998 51.71 53.45 25.81
CA ASN A 998 52.44 53.02 27.00
C ASN A 998 51.44 52.40 28.01
N PRO A 999 51.39 51.07 28.17
CA PRO A 999 52.39 50.08 27.77
C PRO A 999 52.58 49.93 26.25
N ALA A 1000 53.82 49.76 25.83
CA ALA A 1000 54.25 49.64 24.44
C ALA A 1000 54.47 48.17 24.06
N GLY A 1001 54.16 47.80 22.81
CA GLY A 1001 54.58 46.54 22.22
C GLY A 1001 55.99 46.63 21.64
N GLU A 1002 56.13 46.40 20.34
CA GLU A 1002 57.42 46.47 19.64
C GLU A 1002 57.94 47.90 19.42
N ARG A 1003 57.08 48.93 19.55
CA ARG A 1003 57.45 50.34 19.32
C ARG A 1003 56.67 51.27 20.24
N VAL A 1004 57.27 52.40 20.59
CA VAL A 1004 56.62 53.52 21.29
C VAL A 1004 56.92 54.83 20.58
N ARG A 1005 55.96 55.74 20.55
CA ARG A 1005 56.16 57.09 20.01
C ARG A 1005 56.32 58.09 21.14
N LEU A 1006 57.35 58.90 21.02
CA LEU A 1006 57.58 60.11 21.78
C LEU A 1006 56.98 61.28 21.00
N LEU A 1007 55.96 61.91 21.58
CA LEU A 1007 55.21 63.01 20.97
C LEU A 1007 55.44 64.27 21.81
N PHE A 1008 55.74 65.39 21.15
CA PHE A 1008 55.87 66.69 21.78
C PHE A 1008 54.65 67.55 21.46
N SER A 1009 54.18 68.34 22.42
CA SER A 1009 53.05 69.26 22.24
C SER A 1009 53.33 70.38 21.24
N GLN A 1010 54.60 70.68 20.98
CA GLN A 1010 55.05 71.59 19.93
C GLN A 1010 56.45 71.19 19.43
N PRO A 1011 56.88 71.62 18.23
CA PRO A 1011 58.21 71.32 17.71
C PRO A 1011 59.32 71.79 18.64
N LEU A 1012 60.36 70.97 18.81
CA LEU A 1012 61.49 71.27 19.68
C LEU A 1012 62.19 72.56 19.27
N SER A 1013 62.44 73.44 20.24
CA SER A 1013 63.11 74.73 19.97
C SER A 1013 64.64 74.61 19.82
N GLY A 1014 65.22 73.44 20.09
CA GLY A 1014 66.65 73.16 20.06
C GLY A 1014 66.93 71.65 20.10
N GLU A 1015 68.20 71.28 20.03
CA GLU A 1015 68.62 69.87 20.09
C GLU A 1015 68.34 69.24 21.47
N VAL A 1016 67.82 68.01 21.47
CA VAL A 1016 67.54 67.21 22.68
C VAL A 1016 68.18 65.84 22.54
N ASP A 1017 69.05 65.48 23.48
CA ASP A 1017 69.60 64.13 23.58
C ASP A 1017 68.59 63.19 24.22
N VAL A 1018 68.38 62.03 23.61
CA VAL A 1018 67.46 61.00 24.11
C VAL A 1018 68.23 59.72 24.36
N SER A 1019 68.09 59.20 25.57
CA SER A 1019 68.78 58.00 26.06
C SER A 1019 67.78 57.03 26.68
N LEU A 1020 67.78 55.80 26.20
CA LEU A 1020 66.97 54.71 26.73
C LEU A 1020 67.84 53.81 27.62
N PHE A 1021 67.40 53.60 28.85
CA PHE A 1021 68.09 52.79 29.85
C PHE A 1021 67.26 51.58 30.27
N ALA A 1022 67.94 50.47 30.56
CA ALA A 1022 67.40 49.42 31.40
C ALA A 1022 67.27 49.91 32.85
N VAL A 1023 66.42 49.27 33.66
CA VAL A 1023 66.17 49.67 35.07
C VAL A 1023 67.44 49.58 35.94
N ASP A 1024 68.40 48.74 35.55
CA ASP A 1024 69.70 48.63 36.22
C ASP A 1024 70.69 49.75 35.85
N GLY A 1025 70.28 50.70 35.00
CA GLY A 1025 71.05 51.87 34.59
C GLY A 1025 71.95 51.64 33.37
N ARG A 1026 71.91 50.46 32.74
CA ARG A 1026 72.66 50.21 31.50
C ARG A 1026 72.01 50.94 30.32
N LEU A 1027 72.79 51.73 29.60
CA LEU A 1027 72.35 52.43 28.39
C LEU A 1027 72.11 51.41 27.26
N LEU A 1028 70.91 51.47 26.65
CA LEU A 1028 70.47 50.56 25.60
C LEU A 1028 70.46 51.21 24.23
N GLN A 1029 69.97 52.44 24.15
CA GLN A 1029 69.91 53.21 22.91
C GLN A 1029 70.13 54.69 23.21
N GLN A 1030 70.83 55.39 22.32
CA GLN A 1030 70.99 56.83 22.40
C GLN A 1030 70.92 57.45 21.01
N PHE A 1031 70.19 58.55 20.89
CA PHE A 1031 70.09 59.34 19.68
C PHE A 1031 69.73 60.79 20.02
N GLN A 1032 69.99 61.70 19.09
CA GLN A 1032 69.69 63.12 19.25
C GLN A 1032 68.50 63.51 18.38
N LEU A 1033 67.65 64.38 18.93
CA LEU A 1033 66.56 65.01 18.22
C LEU A 1033 66.94 66.44 17.87
N GLU A 1034 66.67 66.83 16.63
CA GLU A 1034 67.02 68.13 16.08
C GLU A 1034 65.91 69.16 16.32
N ALA A 1035 66.28 70.45 16.29
CA ALA A 1035 65.30 71.53 16.34
C ALA A 1035 64.24 71.39 15.23
N GLY A 1036 62.97 71.61 15.57
CA GLY A 1036 61.84 71.48 14.66
C GLY A 1036 61.19 70.10 14.61
N GLN A 1037 61.74 69.08 15.28
CA GLN A 1037 61.06 67.78 15.40
C GLN A 1037 59.92 67.83 16.43
N SER A 1038 58.76 67.28 16.09
CA SER A 1038 57.57 67.21 16.98
C SER A 1038 57.21 65.79 17.42
N GLN A 1039 57.83 64.77 16.83
CA GLN A 1039 57.66 63.38 17.25
C GLN A 1039 58.84 62.50 16.84
N ARG A 1040 59.00 61.38 17.55
CA ARG A 1040 59.97 60.32 17.24
C ARG A 1040 59.42 58.95 17.60
N GLU A 1041 59.58 57.99 16.69
CA GLU A 1041 59.31 56.57 16.99
C GLU A 1041 60.59 55.90 17.54
N ILE A 1042 60.41 55.08 18.57
CA ILE A 1042 61.46 54.34 19.26
C ILE A 1042 61.11 52.86 19.15
N THR A 1043 61.98 52.09 18.50
CA THR A 1043 61.82 50.65 18.32
C THR A 1043 62.36 49.90 19.54
N LEU A 1044 61.60 48.92 20.03
CA LEU A 1044 61.85 48.14 21.24
C LEU A 1044 61.78 46.62 21.00
N ASP A 1045 61.67 46.22 19.73
CA ASP A 1045 61.56 44.85 19.24
C ASP A 1045 62.72 43.92 19.66
N GLU A 1046 63.90 44.47 19.91
CA GLU A 1046 65.06 43.70 20.40
C GLU A 1046 65.09 43.54 21.94
N TYR A 1047 64.20 44.23 22.68
CA TYR A 1047 64.20 44.20 24.15
C TYR A 1047 63.06 43.32 24.71
N PRO A 1048 63.32 42.51 25.76
CA PRO A 1048 62.29 41.68 26.39
C PRO A 1048 61.24 42.50 27.13
N GLY A 1049 60.07 41.91 27.43
CA GLY A 1049 59.02 42.58 28.21
C GLY A 1049 59.52 43.01 29.59
N GLY A 1050 59.23 44.25 29.99
CA GLY A 1050 59.79 44.85 31.19
C GLY A 1050 59.63 46.37 31.28
N VAL A 1051 60.18 46.97 32.34
CA VAL A 1051 60.17 48.43 32.54
C VAL A 1051 61.47 49.03 32.02
N TYR A 1052 61.39 50.17 31.36
CA TYR A 1052 62.53 50.92 30.82
C TYR A 1052 62.39 52.41 31.15
N LEU A 1053 63.52 53.12 31.17
CA LEU A 1053 63.55 54.55 31.46
C LEU A 1053 64.04 55.31 30.23
N LEU A 1054 63.18 56.17 29.69
CA LEU A 1054 63.55 57.09 28.64
C LEU A 1054 63.90 58.44 29.26
N GLN A 1055 65.16 58.84 29.12
CA GLN A 1055 65.65 60.11 29.57
C GLN A 1055 65.87 61.03 28.37
N LEU A 1056 65.37 62.25 28.47
CA LEU A 1056 65.62 63.31 27.52
C LEU A 1056 66.46 64.37 28.24
N SER A 1057 67.44 64.96 27.55
CA SER A 1057 68.34 65.95 28.12
C SER A 1057 68.71 67.05 27.13
N THR A 1058 68.85 68.25 27.66
CA THR A 1058 69.42 69.44 27.00
C THR A 1058 70.54 69.97 27.89
N PRO A 1059 71.36 70.94 27.44
CA PRO A 1059 72.38 71.55 28.30
C PRO A 1059 71.84 72.14 29.62
N SER A 1060 70.54 72.44 29.72
CA SER A 1060 69.91 73.11 30.87
C SER A 1060 68.84 72.30 31.62
N ALA A 1061 68.41 71.14 31.11
CA ALA A 1061 67.32 70.37 31.72
C ALA A 1061 67.38 68.87 31.36
N VAL A 1062 66.90 68.02 32.27
CA VAL A 1062 66.76 66.57 32.08
C VAL A 1062 65.36 66.13 32.55
N ALA A 1063 64.67 65.35 31.73
CA ALA A 1063 63.37 64.75 32.05
C ALA A 1063 63.45 63.23 31.84
N THR A 1064 62.82 62.45 32.73
CA THR A 1064 62.85 60.98 32.65
C THR A 1064 61.44 60.43 32.73
N GLN A 1065 61.05 59.62 31.76
CA GLN A 1065 59.73 58.98 31.70
C GLN A 1065 59.86 57.46 31.65
N ARG A 1066 58.95 56.79 32.35
CA ARG A 1066 58.89 55.32 32.40
C ARG A 1066 58.16 54.77 31.16
N ILE A 1067 58.77 53.81 30.48
CA ILE A 1067 58.14 52.97 29.45
C ILE A 1067 57.90 51.59 30.04
N VAL A 1068 56.72 51.01 29.79
CA VAL A 1068 56.42 49.60 30.08
C VAL A 1068 56.32 48.87 28.76
N VAL A 1069 57.15 47.86 28.52
CA VAL A 1069 57.08 47.00 27.32
C VAL A 1069 56.31 45.74 27.66
N GLN A 1070 55.22 45.50 26.94
CA GLN A 1070 54.40 44.29 27.01
C GLN A 1070 54.70 43.41 25.81
N ARG A 1071 54.99 42.13 26.07
CA ARG A 1071 55.03 41.08 25.05
C ARG A 1071 53.98 40.04 25.37
#